data_AF-A0A1I8M9Q9-F1
#
_entry.id   AF-A0A1I8M9Q9-F1
#
_cell.length_a   1.000
_cell.length_b   1.000
_cell.length_c   1.000
_cell.angle_alpha   90.00
_cell.angle_beta   90.00
_cell.angle_gamma   90.00
#
_symmetry.space_group_name_H-M   'P 1'
#
loop_
_entity.id
_entity.type
_entity.pdbx_description
1 polymer ?
#
loop_
_entity_poly.entity_id
_entity_poly.type
_entity_poly.pdbx_seq_one_letter_code
_entity_poly.pdbx_strand_id
1 'polypeptide(L)'
;MYTKIGSRKTPIRTDEISFRIQGDDVISMACDTHPDQATGSIDLKCIGTDLYVDSLKLRSHPQFSCYPIEWTLYESSKQFDWCPTPLASFLLARPVNETVFEYLAGVCYNTEQQQIQNLYYAAAHQLSKHKYPARLENYFPSAEIKDILQKYVPRRIYSSYFNNVEIQYWLQFSQYENHSLIQDPNLYRNVFHKFGGLLELDWWPNLRSGNWRLYEQALREHIDTDGEIYDILAGVSGSIAVPYYGNASHENYTMIDVTYWNDQKIPLYVWHCLKSPKENGRDFVVIGVNSAFSDFYREKDLIFCPDICHKINWLETVQITFRYKTMGLIFCFLVSGDCSFNFSVEESMWPKLYKNIGSRKILINTERRINHQFPENVVITAQCETSILRPRFLDGKRSIDLNCTQNHFYVDDSKLIRDLRLWCHPKHWALYESSKPFDWCPTPMTSYLLARPVDDAYEYYAGICYNLKEQRILKFYYAASHQLSEYKYPTRLENYLPSTEIELAYRNFESYRIDPNRLSNEQVGQRLEFAQYDNQAIIQDPNLFTNSYNPYGGLLEVHWWPGLRSGNWHRYEKALKEHIEADQEIYDILAGVSGAVAVPFHGNGSGANYFMAEVYYWHDRKIPLYIWHYLKSKRDNANDVVVIAVNSAFSDFHGEKELFFCTDICYKIDWLKAVKSTFSYKTMGLIFCCDVKEVMQSKHLEGFSIPSEAANA
;
A
#
# COMPACT_ATOMS: atom_id res chain seq x y z
N MET A 1 50.38 20.36 -9.47
CA MET A 1 50.91 21.75 -9.33
C MET A 1 50.16 22.67 -10.28
N TYR A 2 50.18 23.99 -10.07
CA TYR A 2 49.52 24.97 -10.94
C TYR A 2 50.47 26.11 -11.32
N THR A 3 50.46 26.53 -12.58
CA THR A 3 51.11 27.79 -13.00
C THR A 3 50.10 28.94 -12.88
N LYS A 4 50.55 30.10 -12.42
CA LYS A 4 49.69 31.27 -12.19
C LYS A 4 49.90 32.27 -13.33
N ILE A 5 48.90 32.40 -14.21
CA ILE A 5 48.90 33.37 -15.31
C ILE A 5 47.89 34.47 -14.95
N GLY A 6 48.39 35.60 -14.46
CA GLY A 6 47.54 36.66 -13.90
C GLY A 6 46.77 36.18 -12.66
N SER A 7 45.43 36.28 -12.68
CA SER A 7 44.56 35.76 -11.61
C SER A 7 44.15 34.29 -11.79
N ARG A 8 44.53 33.64 -12.91
CA ARG A 8 44.08 32.28 -13.25
C ARG A 8 45.16 31.25 -12.92
N LYS A 9 44.75 30.15 -12.29
CA LYS A 9 45.59 28.97 -12.04
C LYS A 9 45.35 27.94 -13.15
N THR A 10 46.43 27.49 -13.80
CA THR A 10 46.37 26.46 -14.84
C THR A 10 47.09 25.21 -14.35
N PRO A 11 46.46 24.02 -14.35
CA PRO A 11 47.09 22.79 -13.87
C PRO A 11 48.28 22.40 -14.75
N ILE A 12 49.39 22.02 -14.10
CA ILE A 12 50.58 21.48 -14.75
C ILE A 12 50.51 19.95 -14.63
N ARG A 13 50.56 19.23 -15.75
CA ARG A 13 50.78 17.78 -15.76
C ARG A 13 52.21 17.51 -15.32
N THR A 14 52.41 16.76 -14.23
CA THR A 14 53.74 16.45 -13.72
C THR A 14 53.90 14.94 -13.65
N ASP A 15 54.41 14.36 -14.73
CA ASP A 15 54.79 12.95 -14.80
C ASP A 15 56.29 12.78 -14.45
N GLU A 16 56.99 13.89 -14.16
CA GLU A 16 58.43 13.97 -13.92
C GLU A 16 58.79 14.27 -12.46
N ILE A 17 59.92 13.73 -11.99
CA ILE A 17 60.43 13.80 -10.61
C ILE A 17 61.13 15.15 -10.31
N SER A 18 61.37 15.99 -11.34
CA SER A 18 62.02 17.30 -11.21
C SER A 18 61.43 18.30 -12.19
N PHE A 19 61.16 19.53 -11.74
CA PHE A 19 60.58 20.59 -12.57
C PHE A 19 61.46 21.85 -12.55
N ARG A 20 61.68 22.47 -13.72
CA ARG A 20 62.46 23.71 -13.85
C ARG A 20 61.51 24.90 -14.05
N ILE A 21 61.66 25.93 -13.21
CA ILE A 21 60.86 27.16 -13.22
C ILE A 21 61.66 28.25 -13.93
N GLN A 22 61.05 29.01 -14.85
CA GLN A 22 61.73 30.14 -15.51
C GLN A 22 61.71 31.38 -14.61
N GLY A 23 62.66 32.30 -14.85
CA GLY A 23 62.77 33.53 -14.06
C GLY A 23 61.48 34.34 -14.10
N ASP A 24 61.05 34.84 -12.94
CA ASP A 24 59.82 35.61 -12.70
C ASP A 24 58.49 34.84 -12.72
N ASP A 25 58.50 33.52 -12.97
CA ASP A 25 57.30 32.68 -12.86
C ASP A 25 56.91 32.42 -11.40
N VAL A 26 55.58 32.29 -11.19
CA VAL A 26 54.98 31.88 -9.91
C VAL A 26 54.25 30.55 -10.10
N ILE A 27 54.64 29.55 -9.31
CA ILE A 27 53.99 28.23 -9.28
C ILE A 27 53.30 28.06 -7.93
N SER A 28 52.01 27.77 -7.95
CA SER A 28 51.26 27.40 -6.75
C SER A 28 51.30 25.88 -6.57
N MET A 29 51.79 25.43 -5.42
CA MET A 29 51.70 24.05 -4.97
C MET A 29 50.59 23.91 -3.94
N ALA A 30 49.75 22.89 -4.07
CA ALA A 30 48.73 22.54 -3.09
C ALA A 30 48.68 21.02 -2.99
N CYS A 31 48.49 20.52 -1.77
CA CYS A 31 48.11 19.12 -1.56
C CYS A 31 46.65 18.91 -1.95
N ASP A 32 46.28 17.68 -2.29
CA ASP A 32 44.90 17.29 -2.64
C ASP A 32 44.00 17.37 -1.38
N THR A 33 43.65 18.59 -0.99
CA THR A 33 42.47 18.94 -0.21
C THR A 33 41.63 19.86 -1.09
N HIS A 34 40.30 19.67 -1.09
CA HIS A 34 39.28 20.35 -1.91
C HIS A 34 39.74 21.59 -2.72
N PRO A 35 39.42 21.71 -4.03
CA PRO A 35 39.78 22.88 -4.86
C PRO A 35 39.33 24.24 -4.28
N ASP A 36 38.26 24.23 -3.48
CA ASP A 36 37.64 25.42 -2.89
C ASP A 36 38.03 25.64 -1.41
N GLN A 37 38.83 24.75 -0.82
CA GLN A 37 39.31 24.83 0.57
C GLN A 37 40.80 24.46 0.71
N ALA A 38 41.63 24.80 -0.28
CA ALA A 38 43.07 24.76 -0.12
C ALA A 38 43.51 25.85 0.87
N THR A 39 43.37 25.61 2.17
CA THR A 39 43.87 26.49 3.25
C THR A 39 45.39 26.50 3.36
N GLY A 40 46.11 25.81 2.48
CA GLY A 40 47.57 25.83 2.41
C GLY A 40 48.07 25.59 0.99
N SER A 41 47.89 26.57 0.10
CA SER A 41 48.67 26.62 -1.15
C SER A 41 49.92 27.46 -0.95
N ILE A 42 51.08 26.95 -1.32
CA ILE A 42 52.35 27.68 -1.26
C ILE A 42 52.66 28.21 -2.66
N ASP A 43 52.90 29.51 -2.77
CA ASP A 43 53.35 30.15 -4.01
C ASP A 43 54.89 30.19 -4.03
N LEU A 44 55.48 29.44 -4.98
CA LEU A 44 56.91 29.45 -5.26
C LEU A 44 57.21 30.50 -6.32
N LYS A 45 58.12 31.42 -6.02
CA LYS A 45 58.60 32.42 -6.97
C LYS A 45 60.07 32.19 -7.30
N CYS A 46 60.41 32.15 -8.59
CA CYS A 46 61.80 32.11 -9.02
C CYS A 46 62.31 33.55 -9.24
N ILE A 47 63.33 33.96 -8.48
CA ILE A 47 63.98 35.27 -8.63
C ILE A 47 65.46 35.01 -8.90
N GLY A 48 65.93 35.34 -10.11
CA GLY A 48 67.27 34.97 -10.57
C GLY A 48 67.43 33.46 -10.69
N THR A 49 68.36 32.86 -9.93
CA THR A 49 68.58 31.40 -9.88
C THR A 49 68.00 30.73 -8.63
N ASP A 50 67.30 31.48 -7.79
CA ASP A 50 66.87 31.04 -6.46
C ASP A 50 65.34 30.97 -6.37
N LEU A 51 64.85 30.02 -5.56
CA LEU A 51 63.43 29.81 -5.28
C LEU A 51 63.04 30.44 -3.95
N TYR A 52 61.89 31.12 -3.92
CA TYR A 52 61.38 31.82 -2.75
C TYR A 52 59.95 31.38 -2.41
N VAL A 53 59.65 31.33 -1.11
CA VAL A 53 58.29 31.21 -0.54
C VAL A 53 58.13 32.31 0.50
N ASP A 54 57.09 33.14 0.42
CA ASP A 54 56.83 34.24 1.35
C ASP A 54 58.08 35.12 1.63
N SER A 55 58.87 35.37 0.59
CA SER A 55 60.15 36.12 0.62
C SER A 55 61.33 35.42 1.31
N LEU A 56 61.19 34.16 1.75
CA LEU A 56 62.28 33.32 2.24
C LEU A 56 62.92 32.52 1.10
N LYS A 57 64.25 32.64 0.96
CA LYS A 57 65.04 31.87 0.01
C LYS A 57 65.11 30.39 0.44
N LEU A 58 64.68 29.50 -0.43
CA LEU A 58 64.76 28.05 -0.25
C LEU A 58 66.17 27.54 -0.59
N ARG A 59 66.52 26.37 -0.02
CA ARG A 59 67.76 25.67 -0.36
C ARG A 59 67.74 25.23 -1.82
N SER A 60 68.92 25.03 -2.42
CA SER A 60 69.05 24.41 -3.74
C SER A 60 68.43 23.01 -3.72
N HIS A 61 67.38 22.78 -4.52
CA HIS A 61 66.57 21.54 -4.59
C HIS A 61 65.70 21.25 -3.36
N PRO A 62 64.71 22.11 -3.05
CA PRO A 62 63.76 21.85 -1.96
C PRO A 62 62.87 20.64 -2.29
N GLN A 63 62.66 19.76 -1.30
CA GLN A 63 61.73 18.64 -1.40
C GLN A 63 60.41 18.99 -0.73
N PHE A 64 59.30 18.73 -1.41
CA PHE A 64 57.95 18.93 -0.90
C PHE A 64 57.21 17.60 -0.91
N SER A 65 56.52 17.29 0.19
CA SER A 65 55.66 16.12 0.30
C SER A 65 54.38 16.49 1.04
N CYS A 66 53.28 15.85 0.68
CA CYS A 66 52.01 15.98 1.39
C CYS A 66 51.95 14.94 2.50
N TYR A 67 51.31 15.29 3.62
CA TYR A 67 50.94 14.27 4.61
C TYR A 67 49.99 13.25 3.95
N PRO A 68 50.19 11.94 4.21
CA PRO A 68 49.31 10.92 3.67
C PRO A 68 47.88 11.11 4.20
N ILE A 69 46.90 10.80 3.35
CA ILE A 69 45.48 10.88 3.73
C ILE A 69 45.14 9.72 4.67
N GLU A 70 44.81 10.03 5.92
CA GLU A 70 44.41 9.02 6.90
C GLU A 70 42.89 8.90 7.03
N TRP A 71 42.32 7.88 6.37
CA TRP A 71 40.97 7.39 6.66
C TRP A 71 40.89 6.57 7.95
N THR A 72 39.87 6.78 8.77
CA THR A 72 39.60 5.96 9.97
C THR A 72 38.15 5.46 9.96
N LEU A 73 37.79 4.65 10.96
CA LEU A 73 36.47 4.02 11.10
C LEU A 73 35.68 4.69 12.22
N TYR A 74 34.41 4.98 11.96
CA TYR A 74 33.50 5.54 12.94
C TYR A 74 32.20 4.74 13.02
N GLU A 75 31.55 4.76 14.17
CA GLU A 75 30.14 4.44 14.28
C GLU A 75 29.30 5.51 13.58
N SER A 76 28.21 5.09 12.93
CA SER A 76 27.24 6.03 12.38
C SER A 76 26.29 6.50 13.48
N SER A 77 25.96 7.79 13.49
CA SER A 77 25.00 8.39 14.42
C SER A 77 23.57 7.86 14.27
N LYS A 78 23.24 7.25 13.12
CA LYS A 78 21.96 6.58 12.86
C LYS A 78 22.16 5.36 11.97
N GLN A 79 21.23 4.42 12.05
CA GLN A 79 21.24 3.22 11.22
C GLN A 79 21.12 3.57 9.74
N PHE A 80 21.88 2.89 8.86
CA PHE A 80 21.69 3.02 7.41
C PHE A 80 20.37 2.39 6.96
N ASP A 81 19.67 3.02 6.02
CA ASP A 81 18.38 2.53 5.49
C ASP A 81 18.51 1.17 4.79
N TRP A 82 19.73 0.84 4.35
CA TRP A 82 20.12 -0.41 3.70
C TRP A 82 20.88 -1.37 4.63
N CYS A 83 20.90 -1.08 5.94
CA CYS A 83 21.47 -1.94 6.97
C CYS A 83 20.40 -2.23 8.04
N PRO A 84 19.74 -3.41 8.03
CA PRO A 84 18.66 -3.71 8.98
C PRO A 84 19.19 -3.87 10.41
N THR A 85 18.35 -3.56 11.40
CA THR A 85 18.63 -3.89 12.80
C THR A 85 18.56 -5.40 13.02
N PRO A 86 19.46 -6.01 13.82
CA PRO A 86 20.41 -5.40 14.76
C PRO A 86 21.84 -5.17 14.21
N LEU A 87 22.05 -5.12 12.90
CA LEU A 87 23.40 -4.97 12.30
C LEU A 87 24.00 -3.59 12.58
N ALA A 88 25.33 -3.52 12.69
CA ALA A 88 26.05 -2.28 12.94
C ALA A 88 26.30 -1.48 11.64
N SER A 89 26.13 -0.16 11.72
CA SER A 89 26.43 0.78 10.63
C SER A 89 27.70 1.56 10.94
N PHE A 90 28.76 1.36 10.15
CA PHE A 90 30.04 2.07 10.27
C PHE A 90 30.30 3.00 9.07
N LEU A 91 31.00 4.10 9.33
CA LEU A 91 31.46 5.07 8.33
C LEU A 91 32.98 5.04 8.26
N LEU A 92 33.53 4.84 7.07
CA LEU A 92 34.93 5.11 6.79
C LEU A 92 35.01 6.58 6.40
N ALA A 93 35.57 7.41 7.27
CA ALA A 93 35.54 8.85 7.11
C ALA A 93 36.85 9.50 7.59
N ARG A 94 37.05 10.76 7.22
CA ARG A 94 38.11 11.61 7.77
C ARG A 94 37.57 13.01 8.06
N PRO A 95 37.98 13.65 9.17
CA PRO A 95 37.63 15.04 9.42
C PRO A 95 38.38 15.95 8.43
N VAL A 96 37.64 16.85 7.78
CA VAL A 96 38.20 17.98 7.02
C VAL A 96 38.45 19.17 7.95
N ASN A 97 37.52 19.38 8.89
CA ASN A 97 37.63 20.33 10.00
C ASN A 97 36.83 19.79 11.21
N GLU A 98 36.63 20.60 12.25
CA GLU A 98 35.92 20.19 13.49
C GLU A 98 34.47 19.71 13.27
N THR A 99 33.84 20.07 12.14
CA THR A 99 32.41 19.81 11.89
C THR A 99 32.11 19.13 10.56
N VAL A 100 33.08 19.08 9.64
CA VAL A 100 32.91 18.56 8.27
C VAL A 100 33.76 17.30 8.10
N PHE A 101 33.15 16.26 7.55
CA PHE A 101 33.79 14.99 7.24
C PHE A 101 33.71 14.70 5.74
N GLU A 102 34.76 14.05 5.22
CA GLU A 102 34.70 13.35 3.94
C GLU A 102 34.44 11.85 4.20
N TYR A 103 33.73 11.20 3.30
CA TYR A 103 33.27 9.82 3.44
C TYR A 103 33.85 8.94 2.35
N LEU A 104 34.67 7.97 2.73
CA LEU A 104 35.22 7.00 1.81
C LEU A 104 34.21 5.89 1.50
N ALA A 105 33.55 5.35 2.53
CA ALA A 105 32.59 4.25 2.39
C ALA A 105 31.68 4.11 3.62
N GLY A 106 30.56 3.41 3.46
CA GLY A 106 29.70 2.97 4.55
C GLY A 106 29.69 1.44 4.63
N VAL A 107 29.75 0.88 5.84
CA VAL A 107 29.79 -0.58 6.09
C VAL A 107 28.59 -0.99 6.92
N CYS A 108 27.85 -1.99 6.45
CA CYS A 108 26.88 -2.73 7.26
C CYS A 108 27.51 -4.04 7.73
N TYR A 109 27.57 -4.26 9.04
CA TYR A 109 28.36 -5.35 9.62
C TYR A 109 27.55 -6.15 10.64
N ASN A 110 27.60 -7.47 10.54
CA ASN A 110 27.04 -8.35 11.56
C ASN A 110 28.10 -8.56 12.65
N THR A 111 27.88 -7.99 13.84
CA THR A 111 28.81 -8.09 14.97
C THR A 111 28.79 -9.46 15.63
N GLU A 112 27.66 -10.16 15.62
CA GLU A 112 27.51 -11.50 16.22
C GLU A 112 28.25 -12.56 15.39
N GLN A 113 28.01 -12.57 14.07
CA GLN A 113 28.72 -13.44 13.12
C GLN A 113 30.10 -12.88 12.73
N GLN A 114 30.39 -11.66 13.17
CA GLN A 114 31.59 -10.91 12.83
C GLN A 114 31.89 -10.99 11.31
N GLN A 115 30.92 -10.58 10.49
CA GLN A 115 30.96 -10.70 9.03
C GLN A 115 30.35 -9.46 8.37
N ILE A 116 31.02 -8.95 7.32
CA ILE A 116 30.48 -7.87 6.50
C ILE A 116 29.22 -8.32 5.76
N GLN A 117 28.19 -7.48 5.76
CA GLN A 117 26.97 -7.71 5.01
C GLN A 117 26.93 -6.87 3.74
N ASN A 118 27.15 -5.55 3.88
CA ASN A 118 27.14 -4.61 2.75
C ASN A 118 28.26 -3.57 2.88
N LEU A 119 28.74 -3.08 1.74
CA LEU A 119 29.70 -2.00 1.60
C LEU A 119 29.24 -1.03 0.52
N TYR A 120 29.14 0.24 0.86
CA TYR A 120 28.77 1.30 -0.09
C TYR A 120 29.96 2.22 -0.34
N TYR A 121 30.43 2.28 -1.57
CA TYR A 121 31.61 3.06 -1.98
C TYR A 121 31.46 3.60 -3.41
N ALA A 122 32.30 4.57 -3.79
CA ALA A 122 32.33 5.11 -5.14
C ALA A 122 33.49 4.50 -5.96
N ALA A 123 33.23 4.24 -7.24
CA ALA A 123 34.22 3.83 -8.22
C ALA A 123 34.24 4.83 -9.39
N ALA A 124 35.41 5.39 -9.65
CA ALA A 124 35.64 6.37 -10.70
C ALA A 124 37.09 6.29 -11.20
N HIS A 125 37.35 6.94 -12.34
CA HIS A 125 38.70 7.15 -12.86
C HIS A 125 39.54 8.02 -11.90
N GLN A 126 40.87 7.81 -11.83
CA GLN A 126 41.77 8.48 -10.86
C GLN A 126 41.73 10.02 -10.90
N LEU A 127 41.47 10.61 -12.07
CA LEU A 127 41.36 12.06 -12.25
C LEU A 127 39.95 12.62 -12.01
N SER A 128 39.00 11.77 -11.60
CA SER A 128 37.61 12.18 -11.37
C SER A 128 37.48 13.08 -10.13
N LYS A 129 36.55 14.03 -10.22
CA LYS A 129 36.08 14.80 -9.05
C LYS A 129 35.13 13.99 -8.17
N HIS A 130 34.53 12.91 -8.70
CA HIS A 130 33.65 12.00 -7.98
C HIS A 130 34.48 10.98 -7.21
N LYS A 131 34.95 11.37 -6.02
CA LYS A 131 35.79 10.51 -5.16
C LYS A 131 34.98 9.75 -4.09
N TYR A 132 33.75 10.19 -3.81
CA TYR A 132 32.97 9.74 -2.65
C TYR A 132 31.49 9.52 -3.02
N PRO A 133 30.81 8.56 -2.37
CA PRO A 133 29.41 8.27 -2.68
C PRO A 133 28.45 9.32 -2.11
N ALA A 134 27.49 9.78 -2.91
CA ALA A 134 26.70 10.98 -2.61
C ALA A 134 25.73 10.81 -1.41
N ARG A 135 25.32 9.59 -1.08
CA ARG A 135 24.29 9.33 -0.05
C ARG A 135 24.81 9.33 1.39
N LEU A 136 26.12 9.29 1.62
CA LEU A 136 26.68 9.19 2.97
C LEU A 136 26.64 10.50 3.75
N GLU A 137 26.48 11.64 3.09
CA GLU A 137 26.37 12.97 3.72
C GLU A 137 25.19 13.07 4.70
N ASN A 138 24.19 12.20 4.57
CA ASN A 138 23.04 12.14 5.48
C ASN A 138 23.38 11.49 6.83
N TYR A 139 24.58 10.94 7.01
CA TYR A 139 25.01 10.20 8.19
C TYR A 139 26.24 10.86 8.80
N PHE A 140 26.31 10.94 10.12
CA PHE A 140 27.41 11.62 10.82
C PHE A 140 28.23 10.63 11.63
N PRO A 141 29.57 10.73 11.62
CA PRO A 141 30.42 10.00 12.55
C PRO A 141 30.07 10.33 14.02
N SER A 142 29.85 9.32 14.86
CA SER A 142 29.55 9.49 16.29
C SER A 142 30.74 9.16 17.19
N ALA A 143 31.35 7.99 17.01
CA ALA A 143 32.46 7.51 17.83
C ALA A 143 33.56 6.91 16.95
N GLU A 144 34.81 7.31 17.18
CA GLU A 144 35.97 6.77 16.46
C GLU A 144 36.37 5.39 16.98
N ILE A 145 36.55 4.44 16.07
CA ILE A 145 37.00 3.08 16.37
C ILE A 145 38.50 2.97 16.12
N LYS A 146 39.26 2.99 17.22
CA LYS A 146 40.72 2.75 17.21
C LYS A 146 41.07 1.27 17.14
N ASP A 147 42.31 0.98 16.75
CA ASP A 147 42.91 -0.36 16.71
C ASP A 147 42.15 -1.35 15.81
N ILE A 148 41.70 -0.89 14.64
CA ILE A 148 40.85 -1.63 13.69
C ILE A 148 41.43 -3.03 13.40
N LEU A 149 42.73 -3.14 13.13
CA LEU A 149 43.38 -4.41 12.80
C LEU A 149 43.40 -5.42 13.97
N GLN A 150 43.33 -4.96 15.21
CA GLN A 150 43.25 -5.84 16.38
C GLN A 150 41.80 -6.25 16.67
N LYS A 151 40.85 -5.35 16.42
CA LYS A 151 39.41 -5.61 16.63
C LYS A 151 38.78 -6.46 15.53
N TYR A 152 39.26 -6.30 14.29
CA TYR A 152 38.75 -6.98 13.10
C TYR A 152 39.88 -7.76 12.44
N VAL A 153 40.20 -8.91 13.04
CA VAL A 153 41.28 -9.78 12.55
C VAL A 153 40.78 -10.60 11.35
N PRO A 154 41.54 -10.62 10.23
CA PRO A 154 41.31 -11.52 9.11
C PRO A 154 41.13 -12.97 9.56
N ARG A 155 40.03 -13.61 9.15
CA ARG A 155 39.76 -15.00 9.53
C ARG A 155 40.17 -15.94 8.43
N ARG A 156 40.95 -16.96 8.75
CA ARG A 156 41.20 -18.06 7.82
C ARG A 156 40.26 -19.19 8.14
N ILE A 157 39.54 -19.67 7.13
CA ILE A 157 38.70 -20.84 7.23
C ILE A 157 39.54 -22.10 7.03
N TYR A 158 39.42 -23.06 7.94
CA TYR A 158 40.08 -24.36 7.83
C TYR A 158 39.04 -25.46 7.93
N SER A 159 39.25 -26.55 7.18
CA SER A 159 38.33 -27.70 7.20
C SER A 159 38.19 -28.32 8.59
N SER A 160 39.18 -28.16 9.47
CA SER A 160 39.11 -28.64 10.86
C SER A 160 38.11 -27.91 11.74
N TYR A 161 37.53 -26.78 11.30
CA TYR A 161 36.55 -26.00 12.07
C TYR A 161 35.13 -26.56 11.99
N PHE A 162 34.89 -27.54 11.13
CA PHE A 162 33.58 -28.15 10.92
C PHE A 162 33.50 -29.46 11.71
N ASN A 163 32.46 -29.63 12.53
CA ASN A 163 32.31 -30.84 13.36
C ASN A 163 31.91 -32.09 12.56
N ASN A 164 31.34 -31.91 11.36
CA ASN A 164 30.87 -33.00 10.51
C ASN A 164 31.94 -33.40 9.50
N VAL A 165 32.42 -34.64 9.58
CA VAL A 165 33.51 -35.19 8.74
C VAL A 165 33.21 -35.09 7.23
N GLU A 166 31.95 -35.26 6.83
CA GLU A 166 31.55 -35.14 5.42
C GLU A 166 31.67 -33.69 4.92
N ILE A 167 31.25 -32.72 5.75
CA ILE A 167 31.44 -31.29 5.47
C ILE A 167 32.93 -30.92 5.43
N GLN A 168 33.75 -31.51 6.33
CA GLN A 168 35.21 -31.29 6.32
C GLN A 168 35.83 -31.69 4.98
N TYR A 169 35.43 -32.84 4.41
CA TYR A 169 35.93 -33.29 3.11
C TYR A 169 35.56 -32.35 1.98
N TRP A 170 34.29 -31.90 1.94
CA TRP A 170 33.85 -30.93 0.95
C TRP A 170 34.65 -29.63 1.01
N LEU A 171 34.89 -29.10 2.21
CA LEU A 171 35.62 -27.84 2.35
C LEU A 171 37.14 -27.98 2.17
N GLN A 172 37.71 -29.16 2.47
CA GLN A 172 39.09 -29.47 2.12
C GLN A 172 39.30 -29.46 0.60
N PHE A 173 38.30 -29.94 -0.16
CA PHE A 173 38.33 -29.91 -1.62
C PHE A 173 38.14 -28.50 -2.18
N SER A 174 37.16 -27.74 -1.67
CA SER A 174 36.81 -26.42 -2.24
C SER A 174 37.77 -25.30 -1.86
N GLN A 175 38.59 -25.49 -0.81
CA GLN A 175 39.67 -24.58 -0.39
C GLN A 175 39.26 -23.11 -0.30
N TYR A 176 38.18 -22.81 0.42
CA TYR A 176 37.77 -21.42 0.63
C TYR A 176 38.92 -20.59 1.23
N GLU A 177 39.06 -19.36 0.76
CA GLU A 177 40.09 -18.43 1.18
C GLU A 177 39.47 -17.11 1.64
N ASN A 178 40.14 -16.39 2.52
CA ASN A 178 39.62 -15.13 3.02
C ASN A 178 40.22 -13.96 2.23
N HIS A 179 39.35 -13.06 1.77
CA HIS A 179 39.74 -11.87 1.03
C HIS A 179 38.67 -10.77 1.13
N SER A 180 39.05 -9.53 0.84
CA SER A 180 38.15 -8.38 0.90
C SER A 180 36.95 -8.50 -0.04
N LEU A 181 35.82 -7.92 0.31
CA LEU A 181 34.68 -7.72 -0.60
C LEU A 181 35.08 -6.82 -1.79
N ILE A 182 36.03 -5.89 -1.60
CA ILE A 182 36.61 -5.10 -2.70
C ILE A 182 37.71 -5.93 -3.36
N GLN A 183 37.47 -6.34 -4.61
CA GLN A 183 38.46 -7.06 -5.41
C GLN A 183 39.23 -6.17 -6.40
N ASP A 184 38.82 -4.91 -6.54
CA ASP A 184 39.55 -3.93 -7.34
C ASP A 184 40.98 -3.70 -6.77
N PRO A 185 42.04 -4.02 -7.53
CA PRO A 185 43.41 -3.94 -7.02
C PRO A 185 43.86 -2.50 -6.71
N ASN A 186 43.35 -1.52 -7.46
CA ASN A 186 43.70 -0.11 -7.30
C ASN A 186 43.04 0.47 -6.05
N LEU A 187 41.77 0.15 -5.81
CA LEU A 187 41.07 0.61 -4.61
C LEU A 187 41.57 -0.13 -3.36
N TYR A 188 41.70 -1.45 -3.43
CA TYR A 188 42.09 -2.26 -2.28
C TYR A 188 43.50 -1.91 -1.79
N ARG A 189 44.52 -2.00 -2.65
CA ARG A 189 45.91 -1.79 -2.23
C ARG A 189 46.18 -0.37 -1.75
N ASN A 190 45.60 0.63 -2.42
CA ASN A 190 45.91 2.03 -2.10
C ASN A 190 45.12 2.55 -0.91
N VAL A 191 43.89 2.06 -0.68
CA VAL A 191 42.96 2.69 0.26
C VAL A 191 42.40 1.71 1.29
N PHE A 192 41.88 0.56 0.85
CA PHE A 192 41.07 -0.30 1.73
C PHE A 192 41.85 -1.38 2.51
N HIS A 193 43.10 -1.69 2.13
CA HIS A 193 43.89 -2.77 2.75
C HIS A 193 44.03 -2.63 4.27
N LYS A 194 44.05 -1.40 4.78
CA LYS A 194 44.22 -1.09 6.21
C LYS A 194 43.00 -1.40 7.07
N PHE A 195 41.84 -1.64 6.47
CA PHE A 195 40.63 -2.03 7.20
C PHE A 195 40.51 -3.54 7.40
N GLY A 196 41.41 -4.33 6.78
CA GLY A 196 41.63 -5.75 7.06
C GLY A 196 40.34 -6.56 7.18
N GLY A 197 40.25 -7.35 8.26
CA GLY A 197 39.16 -8.29 8.52
C GLY A 197 37.76 -7.69 8.62
N LEU A 198 37.63 -6.35 8.71
CA LEU A 198 36.32 -5.68 8.66
C LEU A 198 35.62 -5.90 7.32
N LEU A 199 36.41 -5.95 6.23
CA LEU A 199 35.89 -5.98 4.87
C LEU A 199 36.02 -7.36 4.23
N GLU A 200 36.49 -8.37 4.97
CA GLU A 200 36.83 -9.67 4.42
C GLU A 200 35.71 -10.70 4.61
N LEU A 201 35.63 -11.62 3.67
CA LEU A 201 34.71 -12.76 3.67
C LEU A 201 35.40 -14.01 3.08
N ASP A 202 34.74 -15.15 3.24
CA ASP A 202 35.23 -16.43 2.72
C ASP A 202 34.82 -16.61 1.25
N TRP A 203 35.80 -16.51 0.36
CA TRP A 203 35.66 -16.65 -1.08
C TRP A 203 35.97 -18.07 -1.55
N TRP A 204 35.19 -18.56 -2.50
CA TRP A 204 35.59 -19.68 -3.33
C TRP A 204 36.65 -19.19 -4.34
N PRO A 205 37.88 -19.74 -4.35
CA PRO A 205 38.98 -19.18 -5.14
C PRO A 205 38.70 -19.11 -6.63
N ASN A 206 37.94 -20.06 -7.18
CA ASN A 206 37.68 -20.09 -8.61
C ASN A 206 36.68 -19.01 -9.04
N LEU A 207 35.68 -18.66 -8.23
CA LEU A 207 34.83 -17.50 -8.51
C LEU A 207 35.69 -16.22 -8.46
N ARG A 208 36.42 -16.04 -7.35
CA ARG A 208 37.19 -14.83 -7.08
C ARG A 208 38.25 -14.56 -8.14
N SER A 209 39.02 -15.60 -8.50
CA SER A 209 40.11 -15.50 -9.48
C SER A 209 39.67 -15.75 -10.92
N GLY A 210 38.46 -16.28 -11.12
CA GLY A 210 37.85 -16.55 -12.41
C GLY A 210 36.86 -15.45 -12.83
N ASN A 211 35.57 -15.77 -12.89
CA ASN A 211 34.58 -14.89 -13.49
C ASN A 211 34.41 -13.56 -12.74
N TRP A 212 34.57 -13.54 -11.41
CA TRP A 212 34.48 -12.27 -10.66
C TRP A 212 35.63 -11.33 -11.00
N ARG A 213 36.85 -11.87 -11.15
CA ARG A 213 38.02 -11.09 -11.59
C ARG A 213 37.83 -10.53 -13.00
N LEU A 214 37.31 -11.33 -13.93
CA LEU A 214 37.05 -10.89 -15.30
C LEU A 214 35.99 -9.77 -15.33
N TYR A 215 34.93 -9.91 -14.53
CA TYR A 215 33.93 -8.86 -14.34
C TYR A 215 34.53 -7.56 -13.80
N GLU A 216 35.33 -7.62 -12.73
CA GLU A 216 35.98 -6.44 -12.14
C GLU A 216 36.95 -5.75 -13.10
N GLN A 217 37.68 -6.54 -13.90
CA GLN A 217 38.55 -6.00 -14.96
C GLN A 217 37.74 -5.26 -16.02
N ALA A 218 36.66 -5.86 -16.51
CA ALA A 218 35.78 -5.21 -17.48
C ALA A 218 35.13 -3.93 -16.91
N LEU A 219 34.71 -3.95 -15.64
CA LEU A 219 34.17 -2.78 -14.95
C LEU A 219 35.21 -1.66 -14.85
N ARG A 220 36.45 -2.00 -14.50
CA ARG A 220 37.55 -1.04 -14.40
C ARG A 220 37.91 -0.45 -15.77
N GLU A 221 38.03 -1.28 -16.79
CA GLU A 221 38.26 -0.83 -18.17
C GLU A 221 37.17 0.11 -18.65
N HIS A 222 35.90 -0.19 -18.35
CA HIS A 222 34.75 0.67 -18.65
C HIS A 222 34.84 2.03 -17.94
N ILE A 223 35.13 2.03 -16.62
CA ILE A 223 35.29 3.26 -15.84
C ILE A 223 36.43 4.12 -16.40
N ASP A 224 37.59 3.52 -16.71
CA ASP A 224 38.78 4.25 -17.09
C ASP A 224 38.74 4.73 -18.56
N THR A 225 38.16 3.93 -19.46
CA THR A 225 38.07 4.24 -20.90
C THR A 225 36.92 5.20 -21.21
N ASP A 226 35.75 4.96 -20.62
CA ASP A 226 34.53 5.70 -20.94
C ASP A 226 34.29 6.87 -19.98
N GLY A 227 35.13 7.03 -18.94
CA GLY A 227 34.98 8.07 -17.93
C GLY A 227 33.68 7.92 -17.13
N GLU A 228 33.26 6.67 -16.90
CA GLU A 228 32.07 6.35 -16.13
C GLU A 228 32.33 6.47 -14.62
N ILE A 229 31.25 6.73 -13.89
CA ILE A 229 31.25 6.84 -12.44
C ILE A 229 30.12 6.00 -11.87
N TYR A 230 30.41 5.26 -10.81
CA TYR A 230 29.43 4.40 -10.15
C TYR A 230 29.48 4.58 -8.64
N ASP A 231 28.30 4.69 -8.05
CA ASP A 231 28.10 4.42 -6.63
C ASP A 231 27.76 2.92 -6.51
N ILE A 232 28.65 2.16 -5.90
CA ILE A 232 28.54 0.70 -5.80
C ILE A 232 28.09 0.34 -4.39
N LEU A 233 26.94 -0.32 -4.29
CA LEU A 233 26.56 -1.08 -3.10
C LEU A 233 26.95 -2.54 -3.36
N ALA A 234 28.02 -2.98 -2.72
CA ALA A 234 28.47 -4.37 -2.73
C ALA A 234 27.91 -5.09 -1.50
N GLY A 235 27.67 -6.39 -1.60
CA GLY A 235 27.23 -7.16 -0.44
C GLY A 235 27.29 -8.66 -0.64
N VAL A 236 26.86 -9.36 0.40
CA VAL A 236 26.80 -10.82 0.45
C VAL A 236 25.42 -11.29 0.87
N SER A 237 25.03 -12.51 0.50
CA SER A 237 23.75 -13.10 0.92
C SER A 237 23.77 -14.62 0.89
N GLY A 238 22.81 -15.23 1.59
CA GLY A 238 22.62 -16.67 1.66
C GLY A 238 23.74 -17.39 2.41
N SER A 239 23.71 -18.72 2.37
CA SER A 239 24.73 -19.59 2.97
C SER A 239 25.02 -20.70 1.98
N ILE A 240 26.29 -21.04 1.78
CA ILE A 240 26.61 -22.21 0.96
C ILE A 240 26.07 -23.45 1.66
N ALA A 241 25.70 -24.43 0.85
CA ALA A 241 25.30 -25.74 1.30
C ALA A 241 26.10 -26.80 0.55
N VAL A 242 26.35 -27.91 1.22
CA VAL A 242 27.04 -29.08 0.65
C VAL A 242 26.09 -30.26 0.61
N PRO A 243 26.25 -31.18 -0.36
CA PRO A 243 25.49 -32.42 -0.36
C PRO A 243 25.90 -33.26 0.86
N TYR A 244 24.89 -33.75 1.58
CA TYR A 244 25.01 -34.61 2.74
C TYR A 244 24.25 -35.91 2.50
N TYR A 245 24.97 -37.04 2.57
CA TYR A 245 24.41 -38.38 2.32
C TYR A 245 23.96 -39.09 3.60
N GLY A 246 24.51 -38.72 4.77
CA GLY A 246 24.15 -39.33 6.05
C GLY A 246 24.32 -40.86 6.05
N ASN A 247 23.32 -41.59 6.59
CA ASN A 247 23.30 -43.07 6.60
C ASN A 247 22.55 -43.69 5.40
N ALA A 248 22.13 -42.90 4.42
CA ALA A 248 21.38 -43.39 3.26
C ALA A 248 22.33 -43.88 2.15
N SER A 249 21.84 -44.73 1.24
CA SER A 249 22.56 -45.13 0.02
C SER A 249 22.94 -43.90 -0.81
N HIS A 250 24.14 -43.91 -1.43
CA HIS A 250 24.79 -42.82 -2.20
C HIS A 250 23.95 -42.15 -3.32
N GLU A 251 22.70 -42.54 -3.52
CA GLU A 251 21.79 -42.04 -4.56
C GLU A 251 20.89 -40.88 -4.08
N ASN A 252 20.72 -40.67 -2.77
CA ASN A 252 19.89 -39.57 -2.23
C ASN A 252 20.71 -38.69 -1.29
N TYR A 253 20.91 -37.42 -1.65
CA TYR A 253 21.57 -36.40 -0.81
C TYR A 253 20.59 -35.29 -0.42
N THR A 254 20.85 -34.64 0.71
CA THR A 254 20.23 -33.36 1.07
C THR A 254 21.28 -32.26 1.10
N MET A 255 20.92 -31.05 0.68
CA MET A 255 21.80 -29.90 0.81
C MET A 255 21.72 -29.38 2.24
N ILE A 256 22.85 -29.31 2.94
CA ILE A 256 22.93 -28.80 4.32
C ILE A 256 23.80 -27.54 4.34
N ASP A 257 23.27 -26.48 4.95
CA ASP A 257 23.98 -25.22 5.16
C ASP A 257 25.29 -25.45 5.93
N VAL A 258 26.36 -24.86 5.42
CA VAL A 258 27.68 -24.91 6.04
C VAL A 258 27.77 -23.81 7.07
N THR A 259 27.82 -24.21 8.34
CA THR A 259 28.10 -23.32 9.47
C THR A 259 29.35 -23.76 10.22
N TYR A 260 30.07 -22.78 10.76
CA TYR A 260 31.20 -22.99 11.66
C TYR A 260 31.14 -21.99 12.82
N TRP A 261 31.98 -22.21 13.84
CA TRP A 261 32.17 -21.36 15.04
C TRP A 261 31.16 -20.23 15.27
N ASN A 262 30.33 -20.34 16.32
CA ASN A 262 29.32 -19.34 16.68
C ASN A 262 28.34 -19.01 15.53
N ASP A 263 27.84 -20.05 14.85
CA ASP A 263 26.83 -19.94 13.78
C ASP A 263 27.22 -19.03 12.60
N GLN A 264 28.52 -18.93 12.34
CA GLN A 264 29.08 -18.25 11.18
C GLN A 264 28.79 -19.02 9.90
N LYS A 265 28.64 -18.29 8.81
CA LYS A 265 28.20 -18.80 7.51
C LYS A 265 29.14 -18.32 6.41
N ILE A 266 29.39 -19.19 5.44
CA ILE A 266 30.05 -18.80 4.18
C ILE A 266 28.95 -18.30 3.24
N PRO A 267 29.01 -17.07 2.73
CA PRO A 267 27.94 -16.54 1.89
C PRO A 267 27.85 -17.27 0.54
N LEU A 268 26.61 -17.54 0.09
CA LEU A 268 26.36 -18.17 -1.21
C LEU A 268 26.46 -17.18 -2.36
N TYR A 269 26.05 -15.93 -2.14
CA TYR A 269 26.04 -14.89 -3.15
C TYR A 269 26.97 -13.76 -2.74
N VAL A 270 27.75 -13.28 -3.71
CA VAL A 270 28.43 -11.99 -3.65
C VAL A 270 27.87 -11.13 -4.78
N TRP A 271 27.58 -9.87 -4.53
CA TRP A 271 26.88 -9.05 -5.51
C TRP A 271 27.32 -7.59 -5.48
N HIS A 272 27.26 -6.95 -6.65
CA HIS A 272 27.45 -5.51 -6.85
C HIS A 272 26.16 -4.93 -7.43
N CYS A 273 25.58 -3.95 -6.75
CA CYS A 273 24.55 -3.08 -7.29
C CYS A 273 25.23 -1.80 -7.76
N LEU A 274 25.30 -1.61 -9.08
CA LEU A 274 25.95 -0.49 -9.73
C LEU A 274 24.92 0.60 -9.99
N LYS A 275 25.11 1.76 -9.38
CA LYS A 275 24.24 2.92 -9.60
C LYS A 275 24.99 4.00 -10.33
N SER A 276 24.45 4.41 -11.49
CA SER A 276 25.06 5.50 -12.25
C SER A 276 24.51 6.83 -11.75
N PRO A 277 25.38 7.77 -11.31
CA PRO A 277 24.97 9.13 -10.99
C PRO A 277 24.53 9.96 -12.23
N LYS A 278 24.72 9.45 -13.45
CA LYS A 278 24.34 10.15 -14.70
C LYS A 278 22.85 9.94 -14.98
N GLU A 279 22.14 10.98 -15.42
CA GLU A 279 20.68 10.96 -15.68
C GLU A 279 20.20 9.87 -16.67
N ASN A 280 21.08 9.40 -17.56
CA ASN A 280 20.79 8.36 -18.55
C ASN A 280 21.35 6.96 -18.19
N GLY A 281 22.00 6.83 -17.04
CA GLY A 281 22.59 5.56 -16.62
C GLY A 281 21.52 4.58 -16.12
N ARG A 282 21.71 3.29 -16.39
CA ARG A 282 20.85 2.22 -15.87
C ARG A 282 21.48 1.60 -14.64
N ASP A 283 20.68 1.38 -13.60
CA ASP A 283 21.07 0.63 -12.42
C ASP A 283 20.88 -0.87 -12.68
N PHE A 284 21.90 -1.66 -12.36
CA PHE A 284 21.84 -3.11 -12.48
C PHE A 284 22.64 -3.78 -11.37
N VAL A 285 22.33 -5.03 -11.14
CA VAL A 285 22.98 -5.87 -10.15
C VAL A 285 23.69 -7.01 -10.87
N VAL A 286 24.95 -7.23 -10.49
CA VAL A 286 25.75 -8.39 -10.90
C VAL A 286 25.89 -9.29 -9.68
N ILE A 287 25.51 -10.56 -9.80
CA ILE A 287 25.59 -11.55 -8.73
C ILE A 287 26.54 -12.67 -9.15
N GLY A 288 27.51 -12.99 -8.29
CA GLY A 288 28.35 -14.17 -8.36
C GLY A 288 27.90 -15.25 -7.36
N VAL A 289 27.88 -16.51 -7.81
CA VAL A 289 27.62 -17.67 -6.96
C VAL A 289 28.92 -18.19 -6.36
N ASN A 290 29.09 -17.95 -5.07
CA ASN A 290 30.28 -18.27 -4.28
C ASN A 290 30.29 -19.73 -3.79
N SER A 291 30.01 -20.68 -4.69
CA SER A 291 29.91 -22.10 -4.35
C SER A 291 30.58 -23.01 -5.38
N ALA A 292 31.53 -23.82 -4.90
CA ALA A 292 32.11 -24.93 -5.65
C ALA A 292 31.10 -26.05 -5.95
N PHE A 293 29.95 -26.02 -5.29
CA PHE A 293 28.95 -27.09 -5.29
C PHE A 293 27.72 -26.74 -6.14
N SER A 294 27.84 -25.74 -7.02
CA SER A 294 26.74 -25.25 -7.87
C SER A 294 26.04 -26.34 -8.70
N ASP A 295 26.72 -27.45 -9.01
CA ASP A 295 26.15 -28.62 -9.69
C ASP A 295 25.11 -29.39 -8.88
N PHE A 296 25.15 -29.30 -7.55
CA PHE A 296 24.20 -29.96 -6.66
C PHE A 296 22.92 -29.14 -6.42
N TYR A 297 22.92 -27.87 -6.81
CA TYR A 297 21.75 -26.99 -6.76
C TYR A 297 20.88 -27.18 -8.01
N ARG A 298 19.57 -27.04 -7.84
CA ARG A 298 18.69 -26.86 -9.00
C ARG A 298 18.90 -25.46 -9.55
N GLU A 299 19.02 -25.34 -10.87
CA GLU A 299 19.34 -24.06 -11.53
C GLU A 299 18.39 -22.92 -11.11
N LYS A 300 17.09 -23.19 -11.05
CA LYS A 300 16.06 -22.23 -10.61
C LYS A 300 16.16 -21.77 -9.14
N ASP A 301 16.85 -22.54 -8.30
CA ASP A 301 17.07 -22.20 -6.88
C ASP A 301 18.34 -21.35 -6.73
N LEU A 302 19.25 -21.40 -7.71
CA LEU A 302 20.53 -20.71 -7.73
C LEU A 302 20.48 -19.39 -8.53
N ILE A 303 19.73 -19.38 -9.63
CA ILE A 303 19.51 -18.22 -10.49
C ILE A 303 18.02 -17.88 -10.42
N PHE A 304 17.71 -16.86 -9.62
CA PHE A 304 16.34 -16.49 -9.24
C PHE A 304 15.77 -15.32 -10.04
N CYS A 305 16.48 -14.83 -11.06
CA CYS A 305 16.02 -13.75 -11.93
C CYS A 305 16.43 -14.00 -13.40
N PRO A 306 15.71 -13.39 -14.37
CA PRO A 306 16.13 -13.44 -15.77
C PRO A 306 17.47 -12.75 -15.97
N ASP A 307 18.45 -13.50 -16.47
CA ASP A 307 19.80 -13.00 -16.68
C ASP A 307 19.88 -12.06 -17.90
N ILE A 308 20.35 -10.84 -17.67
CA ILE A 308 20.52 -9.80 -18.68
C ILE A 308 21.98 -9.36 -18.88
N CYS A 309 22.99 -10.14 -18.44
CA CYS A 309 24.39 -9.74 -18.66
C CYS A 309 24.68 -9.45 -20.15
N HIS A 310 24.01 -10.17 -21.07
CA HIS A 310 24.09 -9.96 -22.52
C HIS A 310 23.53 -8.64 -23.04
N LYS A 311 22.81 -7.90 -22.21
CA LYS A 311 22.28 -6.56 -22.55
C LYS A 311 23.20 -5.44 -22.06
N ILE A 312 24.31 -5.78 -21.39
CA ILE A 312 25.27 -4.81 -20.86
C ILE A 312 26.49 -4.83 -21.78
N ASN A 313 26.60 -3.82 -22.64
CA ASN A 313 27.56 -3.82 -23.76
C ASN A 313 29.01 -3.99 -23.31
N TRP A 314 29.44 -3.34 -22.23
CA TRP A 314 30.83 -3.43 -21.77
C TRP A 314 31.18 -4.79 -21.14
N LEU A 315 30.19 -5.67 -20.89
CA LEU A 315 30.41 -7.05 -20.46
C LEU A 315 30.55 -8.03 -21.63
N GLU A 316 30.41 -7.60 -22.88
CA GLU A 316 30.30 -8.47 -24.05
C GLU A 316 31.44 -9.52 -24.15
N THR A 317 32.67 -9.12 -23.84
CA THR A 317 33.87 -9.97 -23.96
C THR A 317 34.01 -10.99 -22.84
N VAL A 318 33.42 -10.74 -21.67
CA VAL A 318 33.56 -11.59 -20.48
C VAL A 318 32.30 -12.40 -20.17
N GLN A 319 31.12 -11.94 -20.59
CA GLN A 319 29.85 -12.60 -20.26
C GLN A 319 29.75 -14.05 -20.75
N ILE A 320 30.49 -14.40 -21.82
CA ILE A 320 30.52 -15.75 -22.37
C ILE A 320 31.07 -16.76 -21.36
N THR A 321 31.90 -16.32 -20.42
CA THR A 321 32.47 -17.19 -19.39
C THR A 321 31.57 -17.28 -18.15
N PHE A 322 30.59 -16.39 -17.96
CA PHE A 322 29.77 -16.29 -16.74
C PHE A 322 28.92 -17.54 -16.44
N ARG A 323 28.64 -18.36 -17.46
CA ARG A 323 27.96 -19.65 -17.30
C ARG A 323 28.90 -20.84 -17.10
N TYR A 324 30.22 -20.62 -17.12
CA TYR A 324 31.21 -21.65 -16.90
C TYR A 324 31.41 -21.91 -15.40
N LYS A 325 30.70 -22.92 -14.89
CA LYS A 325 30.60 -23.22 -13.44
C LYS A 325 31.94 -23.33 -12.74
N THR A 326 32.97 -23.88 -13.37
CA THR A 326 34.30 -24.04 -12.77
C THR A 326 35.01 -22.71 -12.49
N MET A 327 34.57 -21.61 -13.08
CA MET A 327 35.05 -20.24 -12.83
C MET A 327 34.07 -19.41 -11.96
N GLY A 328 33.04 -20.05 -11.38
CA GLY A 328 31.97 -19.39 -10.64
C GLY A 328 30.89 -18.82 -11.54
N LEU A 329 29.62 -19.08 -11.23
CA LEU A 329 28.51 -18.55 -12.03
C LEU A 329 28.33 -17.05 -11.75
N ILE A 330 28.07 -16.27 -12.80
CA ILE A 330 27.61 -14.88 -12.70
C ILE A 330 26.31 -14.72 -13.48
N PHE A 331 25.39 -13.92 -12.94
CA PHE A 331 24.18 -13.48 -13.63
C PHE A 331 23.84 -12.04 -13.25
N CYS A 332 23.14 -11.34 -14.15
CA CYS A 332 22.83 -9.92 -13.99
C CYS A 332 21.32 -9.68 -14.06
N PHE A 333 20.82 -8.71 -13.31
CA PHE A 333 19.44 -8.24 -13.45
C PHE A 333 19.34 -6.73 -13.27
N LEU A 334 18.30 -6.10 -13.83
CA LEU A 334 18.03 -4.69 -13.57
C LEU A 334 17.54 -4.52 -12.14
N VAL A 335 17.96 -3.46 -11.47
CA VAL A 335 17.28 -3.04 -10.24
C VAL A 335 15.86 -2.65 -10.67
N SER A 336 14.87 -3.51 -10.42
CA SER A 336 13.51 -3.22 -10.87
C SER A 336 13.05 -1.97 -10.14
N GLY A 337 12.75 -0.94 -10.93
CA GLY A 337 12.21 0.31 -10.45
C GLY A 337 10.75 0.15 -10.03
N ASP A 338 10.44 -0.84 -9.19
CA ASP A 338 9.06 -1.20 -8.85
C ASP A 338 8.35 0.01 -8.25
N CYS A 339 7.28 0.44 -8.91
CA CYS A 339 6.49 1.55 -8.42
C CYS A 339 5.55 1.02 -7.34
N SER A 340 5.69 1.55 -6.13
CA SER A 340 4.76 1.28 -5.05
C SER A 340 3.66 2.34 -5.01
N PHE A 341 2.43 1.93 -4.75
CA PHE A 341 1.36 2.85 -4.37
C PHE A 341 0.76 2.41 -3.02
N ASN A 342 0.23 3.39 -2.26
CA ASN A 342 -0.41 3.17 -0.97
C ASN A 342 -1.83 3.77 -0.93
N PHE A 343 -2.83 2.98 -0.55
CA PHE A 343 -4.19 3.46 -0.26
C PHE A 343 -4.31 3.89 1.21
N SER A 344 -4.40 5.20 1.47
CA SER A 344 -4.44 5.74 2.84
C SER A 344 -5.84 6.13 3.36
N VAL A 345 -6.93 5.71 2.71
CA VAL A 345 -8.30 6.19 2.97
C VAL A 345 -9.30 5.02 2.93
N GLU A 346 -10.56 5.25 3.31
CA GLU A 346 -11.67 4.30 3.20
C GLU A 346 -11.75 3.64 1.82
N GLU A 347 -12.02 2.34 1.83
CA GLU A 347 -12.10 1.46 0.65
C GLU A 347 -13.13 1.96 -0.39
N SER A 348 -14.18 2.66 0.05
CA SER A 348 -15.22 3.24 -0.79
C SER A 348 -14.71 4.33 -1.77
N MET A 349 -13.55 4.92 -1.50
CA MET A 349 -12.92 5.96 -2.33
C MET A 349 -11.79 5.42 -3.21
N TRP A 350 -11.55 4.10 -3.20
CA TRP A 350 -10.47 3.51 -3.99
C TRP A 350 -10.89 3.38 -5.46
N PRO A 351 -10.02 3.79 -6.41
CA PRO A 351 -10.21 3.47 -7.81
C PRO A 351 -10.02 1.97 -8.05
N LYS A 352 -10.77 1.45 -9.02
CA LYS A 352 -10.48 0.12 -9.58
C LYS A 352 -9.19 0.20 -10.39
N LEU A 353 -8.26 -0.70 -10.09
CA LEU A 353 -6.99 -0.79 -10.79
C LEU A 353 -7.03 -1.91 -11.81
N TYR A 354 -6.57 -1.62 -13.01
CA TYR A 354 -6.46 -2.60 -14.09
C TYR A 354 -5.02 -2.67 -14.60
N LYS A 355 -4.51 -3.89 -14.73
CA LYS A 355 -3.26 -4.14 -15.45
C LYS A 355 -3.54 -4.20 -16.93
N ASN A 356 -2.84 -3.38 -17.72
CA ASN A 356 -2.96 -3.40 -19.17
C ASN A 356 -2.05 -4.51 -19.75
N ILE A 357 -2.62 -5.38 -20.59
CA ILE A 357 -1.92 -6.45 -21.29
C ILE A 357 -2.32 -6.34 -22.77
N GLY A 358 -1.48 -5.67 -23.56
CA GLY A 358 -1.81 -5.32 -24.93
C GLY A 358 -3.06 -4.44 -24.98
N SER A 359 -4.09 -4.88 -25.71
CA SER A 359 -5.39 -4.20 -25.80
C SER A 359 -6.39 -4.59 -24.71
N ARG A 360 -6.04 -5.53 -23.83
CA ARG A 360 -6.94 -6.04 -22.78
C ARG A 360 -6.55 -5.50 -21.41
N LYS A 361 -7.54 -5.41 -20.52
CA LYS A 361 -7.38 -4.96 -19.14
C LYS A 361 -7.77 -6.08 -18.18
N ILE A 362 -6.95 -6.34 -17.17
CA ILE A 362 -7.23 -7.32 -16.11
C ILE A 362 -7.39 -6.59 -14.79
N LEU A 363 -8.51 -6.81 -14.11
CA LEU A 363 -8.77 -6.23 -12.79
C LEU A 363 -7.77 -6.75 -11.76
N ILE A 364 -7.17 -5.83 -11.00
CA ILE A 364 -6.27 -6.14 -9.89
C ILE A 364 -7.10 -6.20 -8.62
N ASN A 365 -6.97 -7.29 -7.86
CA ASN A 365 -7.64 -7.40 -6.56
C ASN A 365 -6.95 -6.48 -5.55
N THR A 366 -7.66 -5.44 -5.11
CA THR A 366 -7.22 -4.43 -4.15
C THR A 366 -7.76 -4.65 -2.73
N GLU A 367 -8.73 -5.55 -2.53
CA GLU A 367 -9.56 -5.68 -1.31
C GLU A 367 -8.80 -6.15 -0.04
N ARG A 368 -7.46 -6.31 -0.08
CA ARG A 368 -6.68 -6.85 1.05
C ARG A 368 -5.29 -6.26 1.24
N ARG A 369 -4.86 -5.32 0.41
CA ARG A 369 -3.49 -4.77 0.47
C ARG A 369 -3.52 -3.25 0.36
N ILE A 370 -3.00 -2.61 1.40
CA ILE A 370 -2.82 -1.16 1.46
C ILE A 370 -1.69 -0.73 0.51
N ASN A 371 -0.67 -1.57 0.35
CA ASN A 371 0.46 -1.33 -0.53
C ASN A 371 0.46 -2.31 -1.70
N HIS A 372 0.56 -1.78 -2.92
CA HIS A 372 0.81 -2.59 -4.11
C HIS A 372 2.10 -2.15 -4.79
N GLN A 373 2.84 -3.12 -5.31
CA GLN A 373 4.05 -2.92 -6.10
C GLN A 373 3.80 -3.38 -7.52
N PHE A 374 4.23 -2.56 -8.47
CA PHE A 374 4.10 -2.83 -9.89
C PHE A 374 5.48 -2.83 -10.55
N PRO A 375 5.77 -3.82 -11.41
CA PRO A 375 7.03 -3.86 -12.15
C PRO A 375 7.21 -2.64 -13.06
N GLU A 376 8.46 -2.28 -13.30
CA GLU A 376 8.82 -1.24 -14.26
C GLU A 376 8.30 -1.55 -15.68
N ASN A 377 7.93 -0.50 -16.43
CA ASN A 377 7.30 -0.52 -17.75
C ASN A 377 5.92 -1.18 -17.82
N VAL A 378 5.25 -1.36 -16.67
CA VAL A 378 3.84 -1.73 -16.64
C VAL A 378 2.97 -0.48 -16.65
N VAL A 379 1.97 -0.48 -17.53
CA VAL A 379 0.90 0.52 -17.53
C VAL A 379 -0.28 -0.02 -16.73
N ILE A 380 -0.69 0.74 -15.71
CA ILE A 380 -1.85 0.46 -14.87
C ILE A 380 -2.91 1.50 -15.16
N THR A 381 -4.11 1.10 -15.55
CA THR A 381 -5.25 2.02 -15.59
C THR A 381 -5.86 2.11 -14.20
N ALA A 382 -5.98 3.33 -13.66
CA ALA A 382 -6.85 3.59 -12.53
C ALA A 382 -8.17 4.19 -13.00
N GLN A 383 -9.27 3.65 -12.52
CA GLN A 383 -10.61 4.05 -12.93
C GLN A 383 -11.50 4.29 -11.72
N CYS A 384 -12.09 5.49 -11.67
CA CYS A 384 -13.10 5.85 -10.69
C CYS A 384 -14.48 5.60 -11.28
N GLU A 385 -15.42 5.15 -10.44
CA GLU A 385 -16.82 5.07 -10.86
C GLU A 385 -17.44 6.48 -11.05
N THR A 386 -17.00 7.44 -10.23
CA THR A 386 -17.26 8.88 -10.33
C THR A 386 -16.15 9.57 -11.14
N SER A 387 -15.27 10.30 -10.47
CA SER A 387 -14.11 10.99 -11.02
C SER A 387 -12.99 10.98 -9.99
N ILE A 388 -11.77 11.20 -10.45
CA ILE A 388 -10.59 11.33 -9.60
C ILE A 388 -10.70 12.64 -8.83
N LEU A 389 -10.50 12.58 -7.51
CA LEU A 389 -10.43 13.72 -6.60
C LEU A 389 -8.97 14.10 -6.33
N ARG A 390 -8.08 13.10 -6.25
CA ARG A 390 -6.63 13.29 -6.05
C ARG A 390 -5.83 12.38 -6.98
N PRO A 391 -4.70 12.88 -7.52
CA PRO A 391 -4.13 14.22 -7.30
C PRO A 391 -4.92 15.35 -7.99
N ARG A 392 -4.88 16.58 -7.43
CA ARG A 392 -5.74 17.71 -7.84
C ARG A 392 -5.64 18.09 -9.33
N PHE A 393 -4.50 17.88 -9.96
CA PHE A 393 -4.32 18.19 -11.38
C PHE A 393 -5.01 17.18 -12.30
N LEU A 394 -5.47 16.05 -11.75
CA LEU A 394 -6.29 15.04 -12.43
C LEU A 394 -7.76 15.10 -11.96
N ASP A 395 -8.13 16.13 -11.19
CA ASP A 395 -9.49 16.30 -10.67
C ASP A 395 -10.52 16.35 -11.82
N GLY A 396 -11.60 15.58 -11.69
CA GLY A 396 -12.63 15.46 -12.71
C GLY A 396 -12.39 14.38 -13.79
N LYS A 397 -11.17 13.83 -13.94
CA LYS A 397 -10.94 12.71 -14.88
C LYS A 397 -11.57 11.41 -14.36
N ARG A 398 -12.21 10.62 -15.22
CA ARG A 398 -12.84 9.33 -14.85
C ARG A 398 -11.86 8.15 -14.85
N SER A 399 -10.84 8.22 -15.71
CA SER A 399 -9.82 7.18 -15.86
C SER A 399 -8.49 7.81 -16.23
N ILE A 400 -7.40 7.24 -15.72
CA ILE A 400 -6.02 7.62 -16.03
C ILE A 400 -5.16 6.38 -16.23
N ASP A 401 -4.16 6.49 -17.09
CA ASP A 401 -3.11 5.49 -17.24
C ASP A 401 -1.85 5.93 -16.48
N LEU A 402 -1.40 5.07 -15.58
CA LEU A 402 -0.23 5.22 -14.75
C LEU A 402 0.90 4.39 -15.35
N ASN A 403 1.93 5.05 -15.88
CA ASN A 403 3.12 4.38 -16.39
C ASN A 403 4.18 4.28 -15.29
N CYS A 404 4.58 3.06 -14.93
CA CYS A 404 5.65 2.85 -13.96
C CYS A 404 7.02 2.92 -14.65
N THR A 405 7.84 3.91 -14.30
CA THR A 405 9.18 4.07 -14.87
C THR A 405 10.13 4.58 -13.79
N GLN A 406 11.30 3.95 -13.61
CA GLN A 406 12.34 4.38 -12.67
C GLN A 406 11.82 4.65 -11.23
N ASN A 407 11.03 3.74 -10.65
CA ASN A 407 10.39 3.88 -9.32
C ASN A 407 9.37 5.03 -9.18
N HIS A 408 8.85 5.58 -10.27
CA HIS A 408 7.82 6.63 -10.23
C HIS A 408 6.68 6.34 -11.20
N PHE A 409 5.47 6.77 -10.84
CA PHE A 409 4.35 6.77 -11.77
C PHE A 409 4.36 8.05 -12.60
N TYR A 410 4.03 7.92 -13.88
CA TYR A 410 3.82 9.03 -14.80
C TYR A 410 2.39 9.01 -15.33
N VAL A 411 1.79 10.19 -15.47
CA VAL A 411 0.51 10.40 -16.13
C VAL A 411 0.71 11.53 -17.12
N ASP A 412 0.39 11.32 -18.40
CA ASP A 412 0.57 12.33 -19.46
C ASP A 412 1.98 12.97 -19.39
N ASP A 413 3.02 12.14 -19.28
CA ASP A 413 4.45 12.52 -19.13
C ASP A 413 4.81 13.31 -17.86
N SER A 414 3.85 13.54 -16.97
CA SER A 414 4.06 14.23 -15.69
C SER A 414 4.42 13.23 -14.58
N LYS A 415 5.59 13.44 -13.96
CA LYS A 415 6.10 12.63 -12.84
C LYS A 415 5.24 12.83 -11.59
N LEU A 416 4.72 11.74 -11.05
CA LEU A 416 4.03 11.71 -9.76
C LEU A 416 5.03 11.49 -8.61
N ILE A 417 4.74 12.10 -7.46
CA ILE A 417 5.52 11.93 -6.22
C ILE A 417 5.44 10.46 -5.78
N ARG A 418 6.53 9.94 -5.18
CA ARG A 418 6.66 8.53 -4.72
C ARG A 418 5.48 8.01 -3.89
N ASP A 419 4.78 8.89 -3.17
CA ASP A 419 3.58 8.56 -2.40
C ASP A 419 2.31 9.02 -3.15
N LEU A 420 2.01 8.37 -4.28
CA LEU A 420 0.81 8.67 -5.04
C LEU A 420 -0.45 8.35 -4.23
N ARG A 421 -1.10 9.40 -3.71
CA ARG A 421 -2.43 9.32 -3.11
C ARG A 421 -3.49 9.48 -4.20
N LEU A 422 -4.02 8.36 -4.66
CA LEU A 422 -5.03 8.32 -5.71
C LEU A 422 -6.41 8.04 -5.12
N TRP A 423 -7.32 9.01 -5.21
CA TRP A 423 -8.65 8.91 -4.58
C TRP A 423 -9.74 9.28 -5.59
N CYS A 424 -10.87 8.58 -5.51
CA CYS A 424 -12.08 8.94 -6.21
C CYS A 424 -12.93 9.90 -5.36
N HIS A 425 -13.70 10.77 -6.01
CA HIS A 425 -14.77 11.50 -5.34
C HIS A 425 -15.76 10.49 -4.75
N PRO A 426 -16.15 10.63 -3.47
CA PRO A 426 -17.18 9.78 -2.89
C PRO A 426 -18.46 9.89 -3.71
N LYS A 427 -19.23 8.80 -3.79
CA LYS A 427 -20.53 8.82 -4.46
C LYS A 427 -21.48 9.73 -3.67
N HIS A 428 -21.67 10.95 -4.14
CA HIS A 428 -22.70 11.84 -3.60
C HIS A 428 -24.01 11.58 -4.34
N TRP A 429 -25.03 11.16 -3.61
CA TRP A 429 -26.41 11.06 -4.09
C TRP A 429 -27.15 12.29 -3.58
N ALA A 430 -27.62 13.14 -4.48
CA ALA A 430 -28.37 14.32 -4.11
C ALA A 430 -29.87 13.98 -4.01
N LEU A 431 -30.57 14.72 -3.15
CA LEU A 431 -32.02 14.61 -2.99
C LEU A 431 -32.69 15.58 -3.94
N TYR A 432 -33.59 15.09 -4.78
CA TYR A 432 -34.38 15.90 -5.70
C TYR A 432 -35.86 15.71 -5.44
N GLU A 433 -36.65 16.76 -5.67
CA GLU A 433 -38.06 16.59 -5.94
C GLU A 433 -38.26 15.83 -7.26
N SER A 434 -39.25 14.94 -7.28
CA SER A 434 -39.69 14.32 -8.53
C SER A 434 -40.56 15.29 -9.32
N SER A 435 -40.32 15.39 -10.64
CA SER A 435 -41.13 16.19 -11.58
C SER A 435 -42.62 15.81 -11.60
N LYS A 436 -42.97 14.59 -11.21
CA LYS A 436 -44.35 14.12 -11.04
C LYS A 436 -44.46 13.17 -9.84
N PRO A 437 -45.63 13.05 -9.19
CA PRO A 437 -45.82 12.09 -8.10
C PRO A 437 -45.58 10.66 -8.57
N PHE A 438 -45.02 9.80 -7.71
CA PHE A 438 -44.93 8.37 -7.97
C PHE A 438 -46.33 7.73 -7.95
N ASP A 439 -46.59 6.78 -8.85
CA ASP A 439 -47.86 6.04 -8.87
C ASP A 439 -48.16 5.32 -7.54
N TRP A 440 -47.10 4.95 -6.83
CA TRP A 440 -47.14 4.31 -5.52
C TRP A 440 -47.05 5.31 -4.35
N CYS A 441 -47.06 6.62 -4.62
CA CYS A 441 -47.09 7.66 -3.59
C CYS A 441 -48.42 8.43 -3.66
N PRO A 442 -49.35 8.23 -2.69
CA PRO A 442 -50.68 8.80 -2.78
C PRO A 442 -50.64 10.34 -2.71
N THR A 443 -51.47 11.03 -3.49
CA THR A 443 -51.65 12.48 -3.33
C THR A 443 -52.39 12.80 -2.03
N PRO A 444 -51.98 13.81 -1.24
CA PRO A 444 -51.06 14.91 -1.56
C PRO A 444 -49.61 14.72 -1.05
N MET A 445 -49.11 13.49 -0.96
CA MET A 445 -47.75 13.21 -0.48
C MET A 445 -46.69 13.59 -1.51
N THR A 446 -45.48 13.91 -1.03
CA THR A 446 -44.37 14.37 -1.87
C THR A 446 -43.49 13.20 -2.28
N SER A 447 -43.09 13.20 -3.56
CA SER A 447 -42.19 12.20 -4.14
C SER A 447 -40.79 12.79 -4.30
N TYR A 448 -39.79 12.20 -3.66
CA TYR A 448 -38.38 12.58 -3.80
C TYR A 448 -37.56 11.47 -4.46
N LEU A 449 -36.49 11.86 -5.14
CA LEU A 449 -35.54 10.99 -5.80
C LEU A 449 -34.16 11.18 -5.16
N LEU A 450 -33.51 10.08 -4.80
CA LEU A 450 -32.06 10.07 -4.59
C LEU A 450 -31.42 9.77 -5.94
N ALA A 451 -30.82 10.78 -6.56
CA ALA A 451 -30.27 10.68 -7.89
C ALA A 451 -28.93 11.42 -8.00
N ARG A 452 -28.20 11.16 -9.08
CA ARG A 452 -27.00 11.93 -9.43
C ARG A 452 -26.91 12.11 -10.94
N PRO A 453 -26.46 13.27 -11.42
CA PRO A 453 -26.21 13.48 -12.83
C PRO A 453 -25.04 12.61 -13.30
N VAL A 454 -25.20 11.94 -14.44
CA VAL A 454 -24.15 11.20 -15.13
C VAL A 454 -24.27 11.53 -16.62
N ASP A 455 -23.30 12.29 -17.13
CA ASP A 455 -23.30 12.85 -18.48
C ASP A 455 -24.60 13.67 -18.74
N ASP A 456 -25.37 13.33 -19.77
CA ASP A 456 -26.66 13.97 -20.11
C ASP A 456 -27.89 13.27 -19.47
N ALA A 457 -27.67 12.37 -18.51
CA ALA A 457 -28.71 11.57 -17.86
C ALA A 457 -28.58 11.58 -16.32
N TYR A 458 -29.47 10.84 -15.65
CA TYR A 458 -29.41 10.60 -14.21
C TYR A 458 -29.29 9.12 -13.91
N GLU A 459 -28.47 8.79 -12.92
CA GLU A 459 -28.58 7.52 -12.21
C GLU A 459 -29.47 7.69 -10.98
N TYR A 460 -30.27 6.67 -10.68
CA TYR A 460 -31.29 6.71 -9.64
C TYR A 460 -30.99 5.68 -8.57
N TYR A 461 -30.77 6.14 -7.35
CA TYR A 461 -30.49 5.25 -6.22
C TYR A 461 -31.76 4.76 -5.54
N ALA A 462 -32.69 5.67 -5.27
CA ALA A 462 -33.93 5.34 -4.58
C ALA A 462 -35.03 6.38 -4.81
N GLY A 463 -36.28 5.98 -4.59
CA GLY A 463 -37.46 6.84 -4.55
C GLY A 463 -38.02 6.91 -3.13
N ILE A 464 -38.50 8.07 -2.71
CA ILE A 464 -39.03 8.31 -1.37
C ILE A 464 -40.42 8.92 -1.48
N CYS A 465 -41.41 8.32 -0.81
CA CYS A 465 -42.71 8.94 -0.60
C CYS A 465 -42.81 9.49 0.82
N TYR A 466 -43.05 10.79 0.94
CA TYR A 466 -42.95 11.52 2.20
C TYR A 466 -44.21 12.35 2.48
N ASN A 467 -44.69 12.30 3.72
CA ASN A 467 -45.78 13.16 4.18
C ASN A 467 -45.19 14.43 4.80
N LEU A 468 -45.27 15.56 4.08
CA LEU A 468 -44.80 16.86 4.58
C LEU A 468 -45.60 17.37 5.78
N LYS A 469 -46.90 17.07 5.86
CA LYS A 469 -47.77 17.52 6.97
C LYS A 469 -47.40 16.82 8.28
N GLU A 470 -47.21 15.51 8.21
CA GLU A 470 -46.83 14.69 9.37
C GLU A 470 -45.30 14.59 9.53
N GLN A 471 -44.52 15.19 8.63
CA GLN A 471 -43.05 15.12 8.60
C GLN A 471 -42.53 13.69 8.84
N ARG A 472 -43.06 12.73 8.07
CA ARG A 472 -42.67 11.31 8.15
C ARG A 472 -42.53 10.67 6.78
N ILE A 473 -41.62 9.72 6.69
CA ILE A 473 -41.53 8.81 5.55
C ILE A 473 -42.72 7.84 5.54
N LEU A 474 -43.24 7.57 4.35
CA LEU A 474 -44.29 6.56 4.14
C LEU A 474 -43.73 5.33 3.43
N LYS A 475 -42.92 5.55 2.38
CA LYS A 475 -42.36 4.47 1.56
C LYS A 475 -40.98 4.83 1.04
N PHE A 476 -40.15 3.80 0.87
CA PHE A 476 -38.79 3.88 0.35
C PHE A 476 -38.58 2.77 -0.69
N TYR A 477 -38.26 3.14 -1.92
CA TYR A 477 -38.11 2.22 -3.05
C TYR A 477 -36.66 2.14 -3.50
N TYR A 478 -36.07 0.95 -3.47
CA TYR A 478 -34.66 0.71 -3.79
C TYR A 478 -34.45 -0.69 -4.38
N ALA A 479 -33.26 -0.93 -4.94
CA ALA A 479 -32.86 -2.26 -5.39
C ALA A 479 -31.83 -2.89 -4.44
N ALA A 480 -31.95 -4.19 -4.23
CA ALA A 480 -30.97 -5.01 -3.53
C ALA A 480 -30.44 -6.09 -4.48
N SER A 481 -29.11 -6.20 -4.60
CA SER A 481 -28.45 -7.11 -5.53
C SER A 481 -27.09 -7.56 -5.01
N HIS A 482 -26.59 -8.68 -5.54
CA HIS A 482 -25.24 -9.16 -5.26
C HIS A 482 -24.15 -8.19 -5.77
N GLN A 483 -22.96 -8.27 -5.15
CA GLN A 483 -21.83 -7.41 -5.50
C GLN A 483 -21.48 -7.56 -7.00
N LEU A 484 -21.17 -6.43 -7.66
CA LEU A 484 -20.86 -6.33 -9.11
C LEU A 484 -22.04 -6.49 -10.09
N SER A 485 -23.28 -6.58 -9.63
CA SER A 485 -24.46 -6.54 -10.52
C SER A 485 -24.55 -5.22 -11.30
N GLU A 486 -25.01 -5.28 -12.56
CA GLU A 486 -25.36 -4.11 -13.38
C GLU A 486 -26.71 -3.50 -12.97
N TYR A 487 -27.56 -4.26 -12.26
CA TYR A 487 -28.91 -3.87 -11.84
C TYR A 487 -28.96 -3.33 -10.41
N LYS A 488 -27.97 -2.51 -10.03
CA LYS A 488 -27.87 -1.91 -8.67
C LYS A 488 -28.95 -0.90 -8.34
N TYR A 489 -29.77 -0.52 -9.32
CA TYR A 489 -30.75 0.55 -9.20
C TYR A 489 -32.17 0.02 -9.38
N PRO A 490 -33.13 0.60 -8.65
CA PRO A 490 -34.54 0.24 -8.77
C PRO A 490 -35.04 0.51 -10.18
N THR A 491 -35.83 -0.42 -10.71
CA THR A 491 -36.36 -0.29 -12.07
C THR A 491 -37.39 0.84 -12.14
N ARG A 492 -37.48 1.55 -13.28
CA ARG A 492 -38.54 2.53 -13.59
C ARG A 492 -38.49 3.84 -12.81
N LEU A 493 -37.47 4.08 -11.97
CA LEU A 493 -37.29 5.43 -11.42
C LEU A 493 -36.91 6.44 -12.51
N GLU A 494 -36.31 5.99 -13.61
CA GLU A 494 -36.03 6.76 -14.82
C GLU A 494 -37.29 7.39 -15.45
N ASN A 495 -38.48 6.86 -15.16
CA ASN A 495 -39.74 7.46 -15.59
C ASN A 495 -40.08 8.76 -14.85
N TYR A 496 -39.33 9.09 -13.80
CA TYR A 496 -39.51 10.25 -12.95
C TYR A 496 -38.25 11.11 -13.00
N LEU A 497 -38.33 12.24 -13.70
CA LEU A 497 -37.18 13.14 -13.83
C LEU A 497 -36.98 13.95 -12.54
N PRO A 498 -35.73 14.09 -12.07
CA PRO A 498 -35.39 15.06 -11.02
C PRO A 498 -35.77 16.49 -11.45
N SER A 499 -36.38 17.27 -10.55
CA SER A 499 -36.74 18.67 -10.78
C SER A 499 -35.86 19.64 -9.98
N THR A 500 -36.18 19.80 -8.69
CA THR A 500 -35.50 20.74 -7.78
C THR A 500 -34.59 19.97 -6.85
N GLU A 501 -33.31 20.33 -6.79
CA GLU A 501 -32.40 19.77 -5.78
C GLU A 501 -32.72 20.35 -4.39
N ILE A 502 -32.82 19.49 -3.40
CA ILE A 502 -32.97 19.86 -1.99
C ILE A 502 -31.58 19.89 -1.36
N GLU A 503 -30.94 21.05 -1.43
CA GLU A 503 -29.68 21.30 -0.74
C GLU A 503 -29.84 21.17 0.78
N LEU A 504 -28.79 20.67 1.45
CA LEU A 504 -28.74 20.54 2.91
C LEU A 504 -29.93 19.77 3.50
N ALA A 505 -30.31 18.63 2.90
CA ALA A 505 -31.42 17.80 3.34
C ALA A 505 -31.43 17.54 4.85
N TYR A 506 -30.28 17.30 5.47
CA TYR A 506 -30.15 17.12 6.93
C TYR A 506 -30.65 18.30 7.80
N ARG A 507 -30.71 19.52 7.26
CA ARG A 507 -31.30 20.69 7.93
C ARG A 507 -32.80 20.81 7.68
N ASN A 508 -33.25 20.39 6.50
CA ASN A 508 -34.66 20.50 6.10
C ASN A 508 -35.51 19.36 6.70
N PHE A 509 -34.89 18.22 6.98
CA PHE A 509 -35.50 17.07 7.63
C PHE A 509 -34.82 16.81 8.96
N GLU A 510 -35.31 17.43 10.03
CA GLU A 510 -34.78 17.24 11.37
C GLU A 510 -35.12 15.84 11.92
N SER A 511 -34.22 15.25 12.72
CA SER A 511 -34.50 14.05 13.50
C SER A 511 -35.32 14.42 14.74
N TYR A 512 -36.42 13.70 14.98
CA TYR A 512 -37.34 13.99 16.09
C TYR A 512 -37.44 12.80 17.03
N ARG A 513 -36.80 12.86 18.20
CA ARG A 513 -36.98 11.83 19.23
C ARG A 513 -38.30 12.04 19.98
N ILE A 514 -38.97 10.93 20.31
CA ILE A 514 -40.14 10.97 21.17
C ILE A 514 -39.67 11.33 22.58
N ASP A 515 -40.31 12.35 23.17
CA ASP A 515 -40.17 12.69 24.58
C ASP A 515 -41.46 12.27 25.30
N PRO A 516 -41.45 11.12 26.03
CA PRO A 516 -42.64 10.62 26.72
C PRO A 516 -43.26 11.63 27.68
N ASN A 517 -42.48 12.57 28.22
CA ASN A 517 -42.95 13.57 29.17
C ASN A 517 -43.79 14.69 28.52
N ARG A 518 -43.75 14.80 27.19
CA ARG A 518 -44.52 15.80 26.43
C ARG A 518 -45.87 15.28 25.93
N LEU A 519 -46.20 14.02 26.24
CA LEU A 519 -47.48 13.43 25.85
C LEU A 519 -48.59 13.88 26.80
N SER A 520 -49.79 14.07 26.24
CA SER A 520 -50.94 14.57 27.00
C SER A 520 -51.50 13.55 28.02
N ASN A 521 -51.15 12.26 27.89
CA ASN A 521 -51.58 11.19 28.77
C ASN A 521 -50.36 10.54 29.44
N GLU A 522 -50.26 10.69 30.76
CA GLU A 522 -49.13 10.20 31.56
C GLU A 522 -48.99 8.67 31.50
N GLN A 523 -50.10 7.91 31.51
CA GLN A 523 -50.04 6.45 31.40
C GLN A 523 -49.46 6.03 30.03
N VAL A 524 -49.83 6.73 28.96
CA VAL A 524 -49.29 6.49 27.62
C VAL A 524 -47.78 6.79 27.58
N GLY A 525 -47.36 7.90 28.21
CA GLY A 525 -45.95 8.26 28.38
C GLY A 525 -45.13 7.19 29.10
N GLN A 526 -45.60 6.71 30.26
CA GLN A 526 -44.93 5.65 31.02
C GLN A 526 -44.80 4.34 30.23
N ARG A 527 -45.82 3.97 29.44
CA ARG A 527 -45.75 2.79 28.56
C ARG A 527 -44.69 2.96 27.46
N LEU A 528 -44.58 4.14 26.86
CA LEU A 528 -43.59 4.41 25.82
C LEU A 528 -42.16 4.48 26.39
N GLU A 529 -41.99 5.03 27.59
CA GLU A 529 -40.72 4.99 28.30
C GLU A 529 -40.26 3.56 28.56
N PHE A 530 -41.18 2.66 28.94
CA PHE A 530 -40.90 1.23 29.06
C PHE A 530 -40.55 0.57 27.72
N ALA A 531 -41.27 0.91 26.64
CA ALA A 531 -41.04 0.31 25.33
C ALA A 531 -39.74 0.78 24.65
N GLN A 532 -39.19 1.93 25.07
CA GLN A 532 -37.90 2.47 24.62
C GLN A 532 -37.77 2.60 23.10
N TYR A 533 -38.78 3.16 22.42
CA TYR A 533 -38.69 3.42 20.99
C TYR A 533 -37.50 4.32 20.65
N ASP A 534 -36.77 3.98 19.59
CA ASP A 534 -35.62 4.74 19.12
C ASP A 534 -35.77 5.11 17.63
N ASN A 535 -35.11 6.19 17.22
CA ASN A 535 -35.13 6.68 15.85
C ASN A 535 -34.03 6.04 15.03
N GLN A 536 -34.41 5.31 14.00
CA GLN A 536 -33.45 4.73 13.05
C GLN A 536 -34.06 4.78 11.65
N ALA A 537 -33.21 4.70 10.62
CA ALA A 537 -33.66 4.66 9.24
C ALA A 537 -34.64 3.49 8.99
N ILE A 538 -35.58 3.63 8.05
CA ILE A 538 -36.47 2.52 7.67
C ILE A 538 -35.69 1.33 7.09
N ILE A 539 -34.52 1.59 6.48
CA ILE A 539 -33.59 0.57 5.97
C ILE A 539 -32.41 0.41 6.94
N GLN A 540 -32.09 -0.81 7.35
CA GLN A 540 -31.00 -1.07 8.30
C GLN A 540 -29.71 -1.59 7.65
N ASP A 541 -29.65 -1.76 6.32
CA ASP A 541 -28.44 -2.23 5.64
C ASP A 541 -27.31 -1.19 5.74
N PRO A 542 -26.21 -1.48 6.44
CA PRO A 542 -25.08 -0.56 6.53
C PRO A 542 -24.49 -0.25 5.15
N ASN A 543 -24.50 -1.17 4.20
CA ASN A 543 -23.90 -0.93 2.87
C ASN A 543 -24.64 0.13 2.05
N LEU A 544 -25.89 0.43 2.37
CA LEU A 544 -26.70 1.43 1.66
C LEU A 544 -26.56 2.83 2.29
N PHE A 545 -26.34 2.91 3.61
CA PHE A 545 -26.32 4.17 4.36
C PHE A 545 -25.28 4.21 5.49
N THR A 546 -24.05 3.74 5.27
CA THR A 546 -22.93 4.02 6.17
C THR A 546 -22.33 5.38 5.85
N ASN A 547 -22.75 6.40 6.58
CA ASN A 547 -21.85 7.51 6.88
C ASN A 547 -22.17 8.07 8.27
N SER A 548 -21.12 8.32 9.04
CA SER A 548 -21.16 9.01 10.34
C SER A 548 -21.70 10.44 10.23
N TYR A 549 -21.81 10.97 9.01
CA TYR A 549 -22.60 12.14 8.63
C TYR A 549 -23.85 11.67 7.89
N ASN A 550 -24.99 11.53 8.56
CA ASN A 550 -26.28 11.26 7.89
C ASN A 550 -26.64 12.46 7.00
N PRO A 551 -26.46 12.40 5.66
CA PRO A 551 -26.61 13.58 4.80
C PRO A 551 -28.09 13.95 4.59
N TYR A 552 -29.01 13.05 4.94
CA TYR A 552 -30.46 13.21 4.74
C TYR A 552 -31.21 13.52 6.04
N GLY A 553 -30.50 13.60 7.18
CA GLY A 553 -31.12 13.87 8.49
C GLY A 553 -32.23 12.88 8.84
N GLY A 554 -33.33 13.39 9.38
CA GLY A 554 -34.52 12.64 9.76
C GLY A 554 -35.39 12.15 8.59
N LEU A 555 -35.00 12.38 7.33
CA LEU A 555 -35.84 12.06 6.15
C LEU A 555 -36.27 10.59 6.09
N LEU A 556 -35.35 9.69 6.43
CA LEU A 556 -35.55 8.23 6.35
C LEU A 556 -35.91 7.62 7.70
N GLU A 557 -35.97 8.41 8.77
CA GLU A 557 -36.14 7.90 10.12
C GLU A 557 -37.58 7.49 10.43
N VAL A 558 -37.71 6.38 11.15
CA VAL A 558 -38.95 5.92 11.76
C VAL A 558 -38.68 5.53 13.21
N HIS A 559 -39.74 5.50 14.02
CA HIS A 559 -39.66 5.04 15.40
C HIS A 559 -39.73 3.53 15.47
N TRP A 560 -38.62 2.91 15.85
CA TRP A 560 -38.49 1.47 15.98
C TRP A 560 -38.64 1.02 17.41
N TRP A 561 -39.44 -0.03 17.63
CA TRP A 561 -39.36 -0.80 18.86
C TRP A 561 -38.06 -1.63 18.84
N PRO A 562 -37.17 -1.51 19.83
CA PRO A 562 -35.88 -2.20 19.81
C PRO A 562 -35.98 -3.73 19.75
N GLY A 563 -37.02 -4.30 20.35
CA GLY A 563 -37.26 -5.75 20.32
C GLY A 563 -37.50 -6.27 18.90
N LEU A 564 -38.26 -5.54 18.08
CA LEU A 564 -38.44 -5.86 16.66
C LEU A 564 -37.16 -5.61 15.86
N ARG A 565 -36.60 -4.39 15.97
CA ARG A 565 -35.46 -3.93 15.14
C ARG A 565 -34.24 -4.83 15.30
N SER A 566 -33.84 -5.09 16.55
CA SER A 566 -32.67 -5.93 16.86
C SER A 566 -33.01 -7.43 16.93
N GLY A 567 -34.31 -7.77 16.89
CA GLY A 567 -34.82 -9.14 16.95
C GLY A 567 -35.12 -9.70 15.56
N ASN A 568 -36.39 -9.96 15.29
CA ASN A 568 -36.81 -10.67 14.09
C ASN A 568 -36.60 -9.86 12.81
N TRP A 569 -36.65 -8.53 12.84
CA TRP A 569 -36.41 -7.72 11.65
C TRP A 569 -34.96 -7.84 11.18
N HIS A 570 -34.00 -7.67 12.09
CA HIS A 570 -32.58 -7.89 11.80
C HIS A 570 -32.29 -9.30 11.27
N ARG A 571 -32.93 -10.33 11.85
CA ARG A 571 -32.81 -11.72 11.38
C ARG A 571 -33.35 -11.90 9.96
N TYR A 572 -34.49 -11.28 9.66
CA TYR A 572 -35.08 -11.27 8.33
C TYR A 572 -34.18 -10.58 7.30
N GLU A 573 -33.69 -9.37 7.58
CA GLU A 573 -32.82 -8.63 6.65
C GLU A 573 -31.50 -9.36 6.41
N LYS A 574 -30.93 -9.98 7.46
CA LYS A 574 -29.75 -10.82 7.32
C LYS A 574 -30.01 -12.02 6.40
N ALA A 575 -31.13 -12.73 6.59
CA ALA A 575 -31.50 -13.86 5.74
C ALA A 575 -31.74 -13.42 4.28
N LEU A 576 -32.36 -12.25 4.06
CA LEU A 576 -32.55 -11.68 2.73
C LEU A 576 -31.21 -11.36 2.06
N LYS A 577 -30.26 -10.78 2.80
CA LYS A 577 -28.92 -10.49 2.28
C LYS A 577 -28.15 -11.76 1.91
N GLU A 578 -28.15 -12.76 2.79
CA GLU A 578 -27.51 -14.06 2.53
C GLU A 578 -28.12 -14.74 1.28
N HIS A 579 -29.45 -14.66 1.12
CA HIS A 579 -30.17 -15.15 -0.06
C HIS A 579 -29.72 -14.43 -1.35
N ILE A 580 -29.69 -13.09 -1.33
CA ILE A 580 -29.27 -12.27 -2.47
C ILE A 580 -27.83 -12.61 -2.90
N GLU A 581 -26.92 -12.78 -1.94
CA GLU A 581 -25.52 -13.09 -2.20
C GLU A 581 -25.32 -14.53 -2.69
N ALA A 582 -25.97 -15.51 -2.06
CA ALA A 582 -25.80 -16.93 -2.39
C ALA A 582 -26.42 -17.30 -3.74
N ASP A 583 -27.63 -16.82 -4.01
CA ASP A 583 -28.40 -17.19 -5.20
C ASP A 583 -28.20 -16.19 -6.36
N GLN A 584 -27.39 -15.15 -6.15
CA GLN A 584 -27.14 -14.04 -7.07
C GLN A 584 -28.44 -13.34 -7.52
N GLU A 585 -29.45 -13.33 -6.65
CA GLU A 585 -30.76 -12.73 -6.90
C GLU A 585 -30.71 -11.21 -6.96
N ILE A 586 -31.75 -10.62 -7.53
CA ILE A 586 -31.94 -9.17 -7.63
C ILE A 586 -33.38 -8.86 -7.28
N TYR A 587 -33.58 -7.98 -6.30
CA TYR A 587 -34.89 -7.54 -5.86
C TYR A 587 -35.07 -6.04 -6.05
N ASP A 588 -36.23 -5.65 -6.55
CA ASP A 588 -36.80 -4.34 -6.28
C ASP A 588 -37.58 -4.43 -4.97
N ILE A 589 -37.23 -3.58 -4.00
CA ILE A 589 -37.80 -3.57 -2.67
C ILE A 589 -38.52 -2.26 -2.44
N LEU A 590 -39.83 -2.34 -2.16
CA LEU A 590 -40.60 -1.23 -1.64
C LEU A 590 -40.79 -1.44 -0.13
N ALA A 591 -40.04 -0.69 0.66
CA ALA A 591 -40.22 -0.62 2.10
C ALA A 591 -41.27 0.43 2.46
N GLY A 592 -42.04 0.20 3.51
CA GLY A 592 -43.00 1.19 3.96
C GLY A 592 -43.49 1.00 5.39
N VAL A 593 -44.27 1.97 5.83
CA VAL A 593 -44.85 2.02 7.16
C VAL A 593 -46.35 2.25 7.12
N SER A 594 -47.08 1.68 8.08
CA SER A 594 -48.56 1.81 8.15
C SER A 594 -49.11 1.67 9.57
N GLY A 595 -50.33 2.16 9.78
CA GLY A 595 -51.02 2.09 11.07
C GLY A 595 -50.41 2.98 12.15
N ALA A 596 -50.94 2.87 13.38
CA ALA A 596 -50.47 3.57 14.56
C ALA A 596 -50.30 2.60 15.72
N VAL A 597 -49.17 2.65 16.42
CA VAL A 597 -48.98 1.89 17.66
C VAL A 597 -50.01 2.34 18.67
N ALA A 598 -50.70 1.39 19.28
CA ALA A 598 -51.57 1.62 20.42
C ALA A 598 -50.98 1.01 21.69
N VAL A 599 -51.16 1.69 22.82
CA VAL A 599 -50.68 1.24 24.13
C VAL A 599 -51.85 1.02 25.10
N PRO A 600 -51.76 0.04 26.00
CA PRO A 600 -52.80 -0.23 26.98
C PRO A 600 -52.78 0.81 28.11
N PHE A 601 -53.94 1.39 28.41
CA PHE A 601 -54.13 2.26 29.56
C PHE A 601 -55.44 1.93 30.29
N HIS A 602 -55.48 2.25 31.59
CA HIS A 602 -56.68 2.07 32.41
C HIS A 602 -57.52 3.34 32.42
N GLY A 603 -58.82 3.20 32.15
CA GLY A 603 -59.77 4.30 32.31
C GLY A 603 -60.03 4.61 33.79
N ASN A 604 -60.52 5.82 34.08
CA ASN A 604 -60.83 6.29 35.44
C ASN A 604 -62.06 5.62 36.10
N GLY A 605 -62.52 4.47 35.59
CA GLY A 605 -63.68 3.73 36.11
C GLY A 605 -63.26 2.52 36.96
N SER A 606 -64.11 2.12 37.91
CA SER A 606 -63.88 1.03 38.88
C SER A 606 -63.96 -0.40 38.29
N GLY A 607 -63.65 -0.58 37.00
CA GLY A 607 -63.62 -1.87 36.32
C GLY A 607 -62.24 -2.18 35.74
N ALA A 608 -61.78 -3.44 35.84
CA ALA A 608 -60.48 -3.93 35.38
C ALA A 608 -60.33 -4.01 33.84
N ASN A 609 -61.00 -3.14 33.08
CA ASN A 609 -60.92 -3.11 31.62
C ASN A 609 -59.83 -2.13 31.18
N TYR A 610 -58.90 -2.60 30.35
CA TYR A 610 -57.93 -1.75 29.67
C TYR A 610 -58.49 -1.28 28.33
N PHE A 611 -58.04 -0.13 27.85
CA PHE A 611 -58.31 0.38 26.51
C PHE A 611 -56.98 0.57 25.78
N MET A 612 -57.00 0.42 24.45
CA MET A 612 -55.85 0.69 23.60
C MET A 612 -55.96 2.13 23.09
N ALA A 613 -54.96 2.96 23.38
CA ALA A 613 -54.85 4.32 22.83
C ALA A 613 -53.73 4.37 21.80
N GLU A 614 -54.06 4.80 20.59
CA GLU A 614 -53.06 5.15 19.59
C GLU A 614 -52.14 6.27 20.09
N VAL A 615 -50.85 6.13 19.78
CA VAL A 615 -49.82 7.06 20.20
C VAL A 615 -49.68 8.16 19.15
N TYR A 616 -50.07 9.36 19.55
CA TYR A 616 -49.84 10.59 18.81
C TYR A 616 -48.79 11.43 19.53
N TYR A 617 -47.76 11.85 18.82
CA TYR A 617 -46.74 12.77 19.34
C TYR A 617 -46.60 13.94 18.37
N TRP A 618 -46.62 15.17 18.86
CA TRP A 618 -46.36 16.39 18.09
C TRP A 618 -47.14 16.56 16.77
N HIS A 619 -48.20 17.37 16.72
CA HIS A 619 -48.92 17.71 15.47
C HIS A 619 -49.35 16.49 14.64
N ASP A 620 -50.04 15.54 15.29
CA ASP A 620 -50.65 14.33 14.69
C ASP A 620 -49.69 13.24 14.19
N ARG A 621 -48.39 13.28 14.51
CA ARG A 621 -47.50 12.18 14.11
C ARG A 621 -47.79 10.90 14.87
N LYS A 622 -47.62 9.78 14.17
CA LYS A 622 -47.90 8.43 14.66
C LYS A 622 -46.62 7.61 14.65
N ILE A 623 -46.44 6.79 15.68
CA ILE A 623 -45.49 5.67 15.63
C ILE A 623 -46.12 4.59 14.74
N PRO A 624 -45.48 4.15 13.65
CA PRO A 624 -46.08 3.16 12.76
C PRO A 624 -46.22 1.80 13.44
N LEU A 625 -47.40 1.18 13.33
CA LEU A 625 -47.63 -0.17 13.85
C LEU A 625 -47.01 -1.25 12.97
N TYR A 626 -47.06 -1.06 11.65
CA TYR A 626 -46.53 -1.99 10.68
C TYR A 626 -45.32 -1.39 9.98
N ILE A 627 -44.27 -2.19 9.87
CA ILE A 627 -43.13 -1.95 8.99
C ILE A 627 -43.08 -3.12 8.03
N TRP A 628 -42.98 -2.86 6.73
CA TRP A 628 -43.15 -3.91 5.73
C TRP A 628 -42.23 -3.72 4.54
N HIS A 629 -41.87 -4.84 3.92
CA HIS A 629 -41.14 -4.91 2.66
C HIS A 629 -41.98 -5.68 1.64
N TYR A 630 -42.30 -5.04 0.52
CA TYR A 630 -42.72 -5.73 -0.69
C TYR A 630 -41.47 -6.07 -1.51
N LEU A 631 -41.27 -7.36 -1.75
CA LEU A 631 -40.12 -7.91 -2.47
C LEU A 631 -40.59 -8.39 -3.85
N LYS A 632 -40.03 -7.81 -4.91
CA LYS A 632 -40.23 -8.24 -6.28
C LYS A 632 -38.90 -8.71 -6.88
N SER A 633 -38.79 -9.99 -7.23
CA SER A 633 -37.59 -10.46 -7.93
C SER A 633 -37.58 -9.94 -9.36
N LYS A 634 -36.40 -9.58 -9.86
CA LYS A 634 -36.20 -9.26 -11.28
C LYS A 634 -36.00 -10.51 -12.15
N ARG A 635 -35.91 -11.71 -11.56
CA ARG A 635 -35.86 -12.97 -12.32
C ARG A 635 -37.28 -13.50 -12.52
N ASP A 636 -37.59 -13.94 -13.74
CA ASP A 636 -38.93 -14.25 -14.27
C ASP A 636 -39.73 -15.39 -13.57
N ASN A 637 -39.30 -15.91 -12.42
CA ASN A 637 -39.90 -17.11 -11.80
C ASN A 637 -40.16 -17.05 -10.28
N ALA A 638 -39.97 -15.90 -9.61
CA ALA A 638 -40.26 -15.79 -8.18
C ALA A 638 -41.57 -15.05 -7.92
N ASN A 639 -42.41 -15.59 -7.03
CA ASN A 639 -43.60 -14.90 -6.56
C ASN A 639 -43.21 -13.71 -5.69
N ASP A 640 -43.83 -12.57 -5.95
CA ASP A 640 -43.74 -11.41 -5.07
C ASP A 640 -44.27 -11.75 -3.68
N VAL A 641 -43.66 -11.17 -2.65
CA VAL A 641 -44.08 -11.36 -1.26
C VAL A 641 -44.05 -10.05 -0.50
N VAL A 642 -45.01 -9.87 0.41
CA VAL A 642 -44.97 -8.80 1.40
C VAL A 642 -44.59 -9.38 2.75
N VAL A 643 -43.43 -9.00 3.29
CA VAL A 643 -43.01 -9.32 4.65
C VAL A 643 -43.41 -8.17 5.56
N ILE A 644 -44.17 -8.47 6.61
CA ILE A 644 -44.80 -7.47 7.48
C ILE A 644 -44.38 -7.74 8.92
N ALA A 645 -43.95 -6.69 9.61
CA ALA A 645 -43.55 -6.71 11.00
C ALA A 645 -44.47 -5.85 11.86
N VAL A 646 -44.79 -6.34 13.07
CA VAL A 646 -45.56 -5.59 14.08
C VAL A 646 -44.58 -4.87 15.01
N ASN A 647 -44.51 -3.56 14.86
CA ASN A 647 -43.65 -2.64 15.59
C ASN A 647 -44.27 -2.24 16.94
N SER A 648 -44.60 -3.22 17.79
CA SER A 648 -45.22 -2.95 19.10
C SER A 648 -44.76 -3.91 20.20
N ALA A 649 -44.29 -3.34 21.31
CA ALA A 649 -44.04 -4.03 22.57
C ALA A 649 -45.32 -4.57 23.25
N PHE A 650 -46.50 -4.15 22.75
CA PHE A 650 -47.80 -4.41 23.37
C PHE A 650 -48.67 -5.37 22.55
N SER A 651 -48.05 -6.19 21.70
CA SER A 651 -48.76 -7.17 20.86
C SER A 651 -49.62 -8.17 21.66
N ASP A 652 -49.31 -8.39 22.94
CA ASP A 652 -50.12 -9.22 23.85
C ASP A 652 -51.50 -8.65 24.18
N PHE A 653 -51.71 -7.35 23.97
CA PHE A 653 -52.98 -6.67 24.25
C PHE A 653 -53.91 -6.59 23.04
N HIS A 654 -53.48 -7.14 21.90
CA HIS A 654 -54.27 -7.22 20.68
C HIS A 654 -54.82 -8.62 20.46
N GLY A 655 -56.01 -8.69 19.86
CA GLY A 655 -56.51 -9.95 19.31
C GLY A 655 -55.64 -10.41 18.14
N GLU A 656 -55.45 -11.72 17.97
CA GLU A 656 -54.62 -12.27 16.88
C GLU A 656 -55.09 -11.77 15.49
N LYS A 657 -56.40 -11.74 15.25
CA LYS A 657 -56.99 -11.24 13.99
C LYS A 657 -56.89 -9.73 13.80
N GLU A 658 -56.51 -8.97 14.82
CA GLU A 658 -56.31 -7.53 14.71
C GLU A 658 -54.93 -7.20 14.15
N LEU A 659 -53.94 -8.05 14.43
CA LEU A 659 -52.55 -7.91 13.98
C LEU A 659 -52.25 -8.70 12.70
N PHE A 660 -52.80 -9.92 12.59
CA PHE A 660 -52.61 -10.79 11.43
C PHE A 660 -53.84 -10.72 10.51
N PHE A 661 -53.69 -10.06 9.36
CA PHE A 661 -54.78 -9.77 8.44
C PHE A 661 -54.66 -10.47 7.07
N CYS A 662 -53.73 -11.41 6.96
CA CYS A 662 -53.53 -12.26 5.79
C CYS A 662 -53.15 -13.68 6.25
N THR A 663 -53.16 -14.63 5.33
CA THR A 663 -52.60 -15.95 5.58
C THR A 663 -51.07 -15.88 5.61
N ASP A 664 -50.44 -16.25 6.74
CA ASP A 664 -48.98 -16.28 6.83
C ASP A 664 -48.39 -17.37 5.92
N ILE A 665 -47.65 -16.95 4.89
CA ILE A 665 -46.98 -17.81 3.92
C ILE A 665 -45.46 -17.88 4.13
N CYS A 666 -44.90 -17.35 5.23
CA CYS A 666 -43.45 -17.38 5.46
C CYS A 666 -42.89 -18.81 5.41
N TYR A 667 -43.70 -19.82 5.76
CA TYR A 667 -43.28 -21.21 5.71
C TYR A 667 -43.02 -21.75 4.30
N LYS A 668 -43.58 -21.11 3.26
CA LYS A 668 -43.40 -21.45 1.84
C LYS A 668 -42.14 -20.82 1.23
N ILE A 669 -41.44 -19.97 1.97
CA ILE A 669 -40.25 -19.25 1.48
C ILE A 669 -39.01 -19.95 2.03
N ASP A 670 -38.27 -20.60 1.14
CA ASP A 670 -37.19 -21.52 1.53
C ASP A 670 -36.04 -20.81 2.25
N TRP A 671 -35.63 -19.63 1.78
CA TRP A 671 -34.53 -18.88 2.40
C TRP A 671 -34.89 -18.29 3.79
N LEU A 672 -36.18 -18.25 4.15
CA LEU A 672 -36.62 -17.88 5.51
C LEU A 672 -36.62 -19.07 6.49
N LYS A 673 -36.36 -20.30 6.03
CA LYS A 673 -36.52 -21.52 6.84
C LYS A 673 -35.70 -21.49 8.15
N ALA A 674 -34.51 -20.88 8.14
CA ALA A 674 -33.63 -20.80 9.29
C ALA A 674 -34.08 -19.77 10.35
N VAL A 675 -34.88 -18.77 9.97
CA VAL A 675 -35.25 -17.63 10.83
C VAL A 675 -36.73 -17.61 11.19
N LYS A 676 -37.61 -18.22 10.37
CA LYS A 676 -39.07 -18.15 10.56
C LYS A 676 -39.56 -18.71 11.90
N SER A 677 -38.81 -19.62 12.53
CA SER A 677 -39.18 -20.21 13.82
C SER A 677 -39.26 -19.18 14.95
N THR A 678 -38.59 -18.03 14.80
CA THR A 678 -38.65 -16.95 15.80
C THR A 678 -39.69 -15.89 15.45
N PHE A 679 -40.28 -15.87 14.26
CA PHE A 679 -41.17 -14.80 13.80
C PHE A 679 -42.46 -14.64 14.61
N SER A 680 -42.93 -15.70 15.26
CA SER A 680 -44.06 -15.65 16.20
C SER A 680 -43.66 -15.29 17.64
N TYR A 681 -42.37 -15.10 17.91
CA TYR A 681 -41.85 -14.80 19.25
C TYR A 681 -41.98 -13.30 19.55
N LYS A 682 -43.02 -12.96 20.30
CA LYS A 682 -43.46 -11.59 20.55
C LYS A 682 -42.36 -10.66 21.06
N THR A 683 -41.46 -11.10 21.93
CA THR A 683 -40.37 -10.27 22.48
C THR A 683 -39.32 -9.86 21.44
N MET A 684 -39.25 -10.55 20.30
CA MET A 684 -38.40 -10.22 19.16
C MET A 684 -39.16 -9.49 18.04
N GLY A 685 -40.41 -9.06 18.26
CA GLY A 685 -41.27 -8.50 17.22
C GLY A 685 -41.95 -9.57 16.37
N LEU A 686 -43.24 -9.42 16.11
CA LEU A 686 -43.94 -10.38 15.25
C LEU A 686 -43.62 -10.09 13.79
N ILE A 687 -43.38 -11.13 13.00
CA ILE A 687 -43.26 -11.05 11.54
C ILE A 687 -44.18 -12.09 10.90
N PHE A 688 -44.80 -11.74 9.78
CA PHE A 688 -45.56 -12.65 8.93
C PHE A 688 -45.40 -12.25 7.46
N CYS A 689 -45.65 -13.20 6.56
CA CYS A 689 -45.52 -12.98 5.12
C CYS A 689 -46.88 -13.15 4.46
N CYS A 690 -47.23 -12.24 3.56
CA CYS A 690 -48.51 -12.25 2.87
C CYS A 690 -48.33 -12.37 1.36
N ASP A 691 -49.34 -12.95 0.70
CA ASP A 691 -49.56 -12.74 -0.72
C ASP A 691 -49.95 -11.28 -0.98
N VAL A 692 -49.42 -10.70 -2.06
CA VAL A 692 -49.63 -9.30 -2.43
C VAL A 692 -51.10 -8.97 -2.61
N LYS A 693 -51.90 -9.90 -3.15
CA LYS A 693 -53.34 -9.68 -3.40
C LYS A 693 -54.13 -9.59 -2.09
N GLU A 694 -53.79 -10.40 -1.09
CA GLU A 694 -54.41 -10.31 0.24
C GLU A 694 -54.10 -8.94 0.88
N VAL A 695 -52.86 -8.47 0.74
CA VAL A 695 -52.46 -7.15 1.28
C VAL A 695 -53.22 -6.01 0.59
N MET A 696 -53.31 -6.02 -0.74
CA MET A 696 -54.06 -5.01 -1.50
C MET A 696 -55.56 -4.96 -1.13
N GLN A 697 -56.12 -6.08 -0.68
CA GLN A 697 -57.51 -6.15 -0.21
C GLN A 697 -57.63 -5.77 1.27
N SER A 698 -56.58 -5.99 2.06
CA SER A 698 -56.52 -5.63 3.47
C SER A 698 -56.39 -4.12 3.62
N LYS A 699 -57.31 -3.48 4.33
CA LYS A 699 -57.23 -2.03 4.61
C LYS A 699 -56.18 -1.67 5.69
N HIS A 700 -55.35 -2.63 6.10
CA HIS A 700 -54.42 -2.50 7.22
C HIS A 700 -53.13 -1.77 6.84
N LEU A 701 -52.65 -1.91 5.59
CA LEU A 701 -51.53 -1.15 5.08
C LEU A 701 -52.04 0.07 4.30
N GLU A 702 -52.35 1.16 5.01
CA GLU A 702 -52.87 2.40 4.43
C GLU A 702 -52.02 2.88 3.25
N GLY A 703 -52.69 3.10 2.11
CA GLY A 703 -52.04 3.59 0.90
C GLY A 703 -51.11 2.58 0.23
N PHE A 704 -51.11 1.29 0.60
CA PHE A 704 -50.33 0.26 -0.08
C PHE A 704 -50.71 0.20 -1.56
N SER A 705 -49.70 0.39 -2.40
CA SER A 705 -49.77 0.39 -3.85
C SER A 705 -48.41 -0.01 -4.36
N ILE A 706 -48.39 -0.94 -5.29
CA ILE A 706 -47.18 -1.42 -5.95
C ILE A 706 -46.87 -0.52 -7.16
N PRO A 707 -45.60 -0.33 -7.52
CA PRO A 707 -45.24 0.39 -8.75
C PRO A 707 -45.92 -0.25 -9.96
N SER A 708 -46.58 0.57 -10.78
CA SER A 708 -47.36 0.09 -11.93
C SER A 708 -46.50 -0.72 -12.90
N GLU A 709 -47.05 -1.82 -13.41
CA GLU A 709 -46.54 -2.47 -14.61
C GLU A 709 -47.08 -1.73 -15.82
N ALA A 710 -46.20 -1.23 -16.68
CA ALA A 710 -46.63 -0.72 -17.97
C ALA A 710 -47.30 -1.88 -18.71
N ALA A 711 -48.56 -1.67 -19.13
CA ALA A 711 -49.16 -2.47 -20.18
C ALA A 711 -48.22 -2.40 -21.39
N ASN A 712 -47.85 -3.57 -21.94
CA ASN A 712 -47.10 -3.66 -23.20
C ASN A 712 -47.73 -2.70 -24.22
N ALA A 713 -46.99 -1.66 -24.61
CA ALA A 713 -47.28 -0.82 -25.76
C ALA A 713 -46.37 -1.22 -26.91
#